data_AF-W9Y747-F1
#
_entry.id   AF-W9Y747-F1
#
_cell.length_a   1.000
_cell.length_b   1.000
_cell.length_c   1.000
_cell.angle_alpha   90.00
_cell.angle_beta   90.00
_cell.angle_gamma   90.00
#
_symmetry.space_group_name_H-M   'P 1'
#
loop_
_entity.id
_entity.type
_entity.pdbx_description
1 polymer ?
#
loop_
_entity_poly.entity_id
_entity_poly.type
_entity_poly.pdbx_seq_one_letter_code
_entity_poly.pdbx_strand_id
1 'polypeptide(L)'
;MAGRLILSATFLSTVIAASLPLHLHVKRAVDSGLANVHISYNEILHSPVAFTYGPCLAKAPGESHHLVGRSKSCDHDRLLWKVPEDAPTGHCLSAWDDKQSLVGRSDPIAIAPNRRTTRRRLRKRQEDFSIPMDNSSGIDAEGPWFDGVALLQDKEISVVNVQEAKSKEIAIVGAGMAGLMTWLALNQSGMSNLSLIEASQRLGGRVHTAYFGDPSERQYQEMGPMRFPLSITSSETNETLQIQDHRIVFDLAAEVNRLNSDDANFTVDFIKWYQTSPNGLYYVNGARKPNGQVPTVSEIRANSSLLGPSSSQVDPKLDELTDVLDNVISNETFIEQVARNVYKAHKTFLDQGLGGLGGDDWSEFAYVHNYLNYALNDTFVGIGDAGTEGFWDNLYESMYFAATDWRTIDGGLTRLPSAFHPLVDSITYMNRKIQRVQYNDTTQRVTLQWKTDPLDRTFQNASYDLAVVTVPMPLVRTWRLPGFSELLTTAIDTYPYEQVCKVALQFQTRFWEHFAQPIYGSCSTTTDIPGIGSICYPSYDINSTGPGVMLASYTSSDDGLRWASIPEEVHVNYVVDAMAEIHGQVVYDQYTGNYNRRCWVLDQYETISWASPDVGMRKAFIPAFFKTEKGIVMSGEGTSYTSSWISSALESGVRAATQVLLELGLVDEAKAVVEKWMARWIDV
;
A
#
# COMPACT_ATOMS: atom_id res chain seq x y z
N MET A 1 75.35 -41.27 -30.18
CA MET A 1 74.63 -40.10 -29.62
C MET A 1 73.95 -40.53 -28.35
N ALA A 2 74.16 -39.75 -27.29
CA ALA A 2 73.79 -40.03 -25.92
C ALA A 2 72.29 -39.79 -25.63
N GLY A 3 71.80 -40.34 -24.53
CA GLY A 3 70.50 -40.02 -23.97
C GLY A 3 70.25 -40.66 -22.61
N ARG A 4 70.91 -40.15 -21.56
CA ARG A 4 70.54 -40.39 -20.16
C ARG A 4 69.45 -39.38 -19.77
N LEU A 5 68.30 -39.87 -19.30
CA LEU A 5 67.29 -39.10 -18.58
C LEU A 5 67.55 -39.23 -17.08
N ILE A 6 67.79 -38.10 -16.40
CA ILE A 6 67.67 -38.01 -14.93
C ILE A 6 66.94 -36.70 -14.61
N LEU A 7 65.91 -36.85 -13.77
CA LEU A 7 64.92 -35.89 -13.31
C LEU A 7 65.52 -34.64 -12.64
N SER A 8 64.89 -33.50 -12.90
CA SER A 8 65.00 -32.29 -12.08
C SER A 8 63.73 -32.15 -11.24
N ALA A 9 63.86 -32.25 -9.91
CA ALA A 9 62.78 -32.00 -8.97
C ALA A 9 62.69 -30.48 -8.71
N THR A 10 61.57 -29.87 -9.08
CA THR A 10 61.21 -28.51 -8.66
C THR A 10 60.46 -28.58 -7.32
N PHE A 11 61.12 -28.12 -6.26
CA PHE A 11 60.46 -27.82 -4.99
C PHE A 11 59.52 -26.63 -5.19
N LEU A 12 58.20 -26.88 -5.25
CA LEU A 12 57.21 -25.85 -4.99
C LEU A 12 57.15 -25.63 -3.47
N SER A 13 57.71 -24.51 -3.03
CA SER A 13 57.46 -23.97 -1.70
C SER A 13 55.98 -23.59 -1.61
N THR A 14 55.15 -24.46 -1.03
CA THR A 14 53.80 -24.11 -0.60
C THR A 14 53.92 -23.15 0.58
N VAL A 15 53.90 -21.85 0.29
CA VAL A 15 53.61 -20.82 1.30
C VAL A 15 52.18 -21.08 1.72
N ILE A 16 51.99 -21.70 2.88
CA ILE A 16 50.71 -21.74 3.57
C ILE A 16 50.43 -20.28 3.92
N ALA A 17 49.59 -19.60 3.11
CA ALA A 17 49.07 -18.30 3.47
C ALA A 17 48.36 -18.51 4.82
N ALA A 18 48.92 -17.92 5.88
CA ALA A 18 48.29 -17.96 7.19
C ALA A 18 46.89 -17.38 7.03
N SER A 19 45.86 -18.19 7.28
CA SER A 19 44.47 -17.75 7.24
C SER A 19 44.30 -16.65 8.26
N LEU A 20 43.82 -15.49 7.83
CA LEU A 20 43.58 -14.38 8.73
C LEU A 20 42.54 -14.77 9.82
N PRO A 21 42.64 -14.22 11.04
CA PRO A 21 41.74 -14.53 12.16
C PRO A 21 40.25 -14.34 11.86
N LEU A 22 39.90 -13.44 10.95
CA LEU A 22 38.52 -13.23 10.52
C LEU A 22 38.38 -13.14 9.00
N HIS A 23 37.21 -13.56 8.52
CA HIS A 23 36.84 -13.53 7.11
C HIS A 23 35.69 -12.55 6.89
N LEU A 24 35.82 -11.69 5.87
CA LEU A 24 34.83 -10.68 5.49
C LEU A 24 34.27 -11.02 4.12
N HIS A 25 32.95 -10.98 3.97
CA HIS A 25 32.32 -11.13 2.66
C HIS A 25 30.97 -10.42 2.60
N VAL A 26 30.50 -10.17 1.38
CA VAL A 26 29.14 -9.73 1.10
C VAL A 26 28.40 -10.88 0.43
N LYS A 27 27.16 -11.17 0.85
CA LYS A 27 26.36 -12.25 0.25
C LYS A 27 25.52 -11.79 -0.94
N ARG A 28 25.17 -10.51 -0.96
CA ARG A 28 24.38 -9.86 -2.01
C ARG A 28 25.24 -8.84 -2.76
N ALA A 29 24.83 -8.52 -3.98
CA ALA A 29 25.44 -7.44 -4.74
C ALA A 29 25.33 -6.11 -3.96
N VAL A 30 26.38 -5.29 -4.07
CA VAL A 30 26.38 -3.93 -3.50
C VAL A 30 25.86 -2.98 -4.58
N ASP A 31 24.54 -2.83 -4.60
CA ASP A 31 23.77 -2.08 -5.62
C ASP A 31 22.90 -0.97 -5.01
N SER A 32 23.03 -0.73 -3.70
CA SER A 32 22.33 0.29 -2.94
C SER A 32 23.28 1.04 -2.00
N GLY A 33 22.83 2.15 -1.42
CA GLY A 33 23.58 2.92 -0.42
C GLY A 33 23.83 2.17 0.91
N LEU A 34 23.18 1.03 1.12
CA LEU A 34 23.41 0.14 2.27
C LEU A 34 23.78 -1.28 1.83
N ALA A 35 24.64 -1.94 2.61
CA ALA A 35 24.93 -3.36 2.49
C ALA A 35 25.24 -4.00 3.86
N ASN A 36 24.90 -5.28 4.04
CA ASN A 36 25.44 -6.06 5.15
C ASN A 36 26.78 -6.70 4.76
N VAL A 37 27.79 -6.50 5.59
CA VAL A 37 29.05 -7.26 5.54
C VAL A 37 28.94 -8.40 6.53
N HIS A 38 29.18 -9.63 6.08
CA HIS A 38 29.14 -10.84 6.90
C HIS A 38 30.54 -11.15 7.43
N ILE A 39 30.61 -11.46 8.72
CA ILE A 39 31.86 -11.74 9.42
C ILE A 39 31.84 -13.18 9.93
N SER A 40 32.91 -13.91 9.65
CA SER A 40 33.18 -15.21 10.26
C SER A 40 34.50 -15.15 11.03
N TYR A 41 34.52 -15.65 12.25
CA TYR A 41 35.73 -15.71 13.09
C TYR A 41 36.33 -17.11 13.04
N ASN A 42 37.60 -17.19 12.67
CA ASN A 42 38.40 -18.41 12.80
C ASN A 42 39.07 -18.48 14.17
N GLU A 43 39.35 -17.33 14.78
CA GLU A 43 39.95 -17.19 16.10
C GLU A 43 39.19 -16.15 16.94
N ILE A 44 39.21 -16.31 18.26
CA ILE A 44 38.62 -15.33 19.19
C ILE A 44 39.53 -14.12 19.27
N LEU A 45 38.99 -12.95 18.93
CA LEU A 45 39.69 -11.68 19.07
C LEU A 45 39.25 -11.01 20.38
N HIS A 46 40.23 -10.51 21.13
CA HIS A 46 40.02 -9.85 22.43
C HIS A 46 40.23 -8.33 22.37
N SER A 47 40.57 -7.79 21.20
CA SER A 47 40.81 -6.36 20.97
C SER A 47 39.71 -5.75 20.08
N PRO A 48 39.45 -4.44 20.20
CA PRO A 48 38.58 -3.72 19.28
C PRO A 48 39.08 -3.83 17.84
N VAL A 49 38.14 -3.93 16.90
CA VAL A 49 38.43 -4.07 15.47
C VAL A 49 37.85 -2.89 14.70
N ALA A 50 38.66 -2.27 13.86
CA ALA A 50 38.23 -1.26 12.90
C ALA A 50 38.07 -1.89 11.52
N PHE A 51 36.93 -1.66 10.88
CA PHE A 51 36.64 -2.14 9.53
C PHE A 51 36.69 -0.98 8.55
N THR A 52 37.42 -1.13 7.46
CA THR A 52 37.60 -0.11 6.43
C THR A 52 37.35 -0.69 5.04
N TYR A 53 37.05 0.19 4.08
CA TYR A 53 36.98 -0.16 2.67
C TYR A 53 38.03 0.63 1.89
N GLY A 54 38.82 -0.04 1.07
CA GLY A 54 39.96 0.58 0.39
C GLY A 54 40.72 -0.38 -0.53
N PRO A 55 41.87 0.05 -1.08
CA PRO A 55 42.69 -0.80 -1.95
C PRO A 55 43.00 -2.15 -1.30
N CYS A 56 42.89 -3.24 -2.06
CA CYS A 56 43.13 -4.60 -1.55
C CYS A 56 44.58 -4.84 -1.09
N LEU A 57 45.50 -3.95 -1.44
CA LEU A 57 46.90 -3.97 -1.02
C LEU A 57 47.20 -3.00 0.14
N ALA A 58 46.18 -2.35 0.72
CA ALA A 58 46.36 -1.43 1.84
C ALA A 58 47.09 -2.14 2.99
N LYS A 59 48.10 -1.47 3.56
CA LYS A 59 48.94 -1.99 4.66
C LYS A 59 48.59 -1.39 6.01
N ALA A 60 47.87 -0.27 6.02
CA ALA A 60 47.41 0.40 7.22
C ALA A 60 45.98 0.94 7.03
N PRO A 61 45.21 1.13 8.10
CA PRO A 61 43.85 1.68 8.03
C PRO A 61 43.78 3.03 7.30
N GLY A 62 44.81 3.88 7.46
CA GLY A 62 44.87 5.22 6.85
C GLY A 62 45.02 5.24 5.32
N GLU A 63 45.32 4.11 4.69
CA GLU A 63 45.35 3.97 3.22
C GLU A 63 43.97 3.63 2.63
N SER A 64 42.96 3.45 3.50
CA SER A 64 41.60 3.11 3.09
C SER A 64 40.83 4.33 2.60
N HIS A 65 39.83 4.11 1.75
CA HIS A 65 38.95 5.18 1.30
C HIS A 65 38.07 5.71 2.44
N HIS A 66 37.48 4.82 3.23
CA HIS A 66 36.62 5.21 4.35
C HIS A 66 36.54 4.11 5.42
N LEU A 67 36.10 4.53 6.60
CA LEU A 67 35.74 3.64 7.71
C LEU A 67 34.33 3.06 7.46
N VAL A 68 34.18 1.75 7.57
CA VAL A 68 32.90 1.04 7.48
C VAL A 68 32.25 0.96 8.86
N GLY A 69 33.03 0.64 9.89
CA GLY A 69 32.53 0.53 11.25
C GLY A 69 33.63 0.20 12.25
N ARG A 70 33.31 0.29 13.54
CA ARG A 70 34.18 -0.19 14.62
C ARG A 70 33.39 -1.15 15.48
N SER A 71 34.08 -2.19 15.96
CA SER A 71 33.55 -3.06 16.98
C SER A 71 34.43 -3.09 18.21
N LYS A 72 33.79 -3.18 19.39
CA LYS A 72 34.45 -3.30 20.68
C LYS A 72 34.51 -4.76 21.18
N SER A 73 33.74 -5.65 20.57
CA SER A 73 33.56 -7.07 20.94
C SER A 73 33.45 -7.94 19.69
N CYS A 74 33.60 -9.25 19.83
CA CYS A 74 33.56 -10.20 18.69
C CYS A 74 32.35 -11.12 18.73
N ASP A 75 31.23 -10.59 19.23
CA ASP A 75 29.94 -11.25 19.40
C ASP A 75 28.92 -10.87 18.32
N HIS A 76 29.39 -10.29 17.22
CA HIS A 76 28.56 -9.86 16.10
C HIS A 76 28.94 -10.58 14.81
N ASP A 77 27.94 -10.89 14.00
CA ASP A 77 28.08 -11.63 12.76
C ASP A 77 27.94 -10.75 11.52
N ARG A 78 27.50 -9.49 11.68
CA ARG A 78 27.37 -8.54 10.57
C ARG A 78 27.85 -7.12 10.91
N LEU A 79 28.19 -6.38 9.87
CA LEU A 79 28.31 -4.91 9.90
C LEU A 79 27.30 -4.30 8.95
N LEU A 80 26.83 -3.12 9.32
CA LEU A 80 26.08 -2.26 8.41
C LEU A 80 27.06 -1.34 7.68
N TRP A 81 27.20 -1.54 6.37
CA TRP A 81 27.99 -0.66 5.53
C TRP A 81 27.10 0.38 4.85
N LYS A 82 27.23 1.63 5.28
CA LYS A 82 26.74 2.81 4.56
C LYS A 82 27.71 3.12 3.43
N VAL A 83 27.38 2.73 2.21
CA VAL A 83 28.26 2.80 1.03
C VAL A 83 28.28 4.25 0.51
N PRO A 84 29.41 4.97 0.58
CA PRO A 84 29.51 6.32 0.03
C PRO A 84 29.26 6.34 -1.48
N GLU A 85 28.63 7.39 -2.00
CA GLU A 85 28.34 7.52 -3.44
C GLU A 85 29.61 7.50 -4.32
N ASP A 86 30.76 7.89 -3.77
CA ASP A 86 32.06 7.92 -4.43
C ASP A 86 32.91 6.66 -4.20
N ALA A 87 32.35 5.63 -3.54
CA ALA A 87 33.08 4.41 -3.22
C ALA A 87 33.58 3.69 -4.51
N PRO A 88 34.89 3.45 -4.65
CA PRO A 88 35.45 2.78 -5.82
C PRO A 88 35.08 1.30 -5.88
N THR A 89 34.80 0.79 -7.08
CA THR A 89 34.53 -0.64 -7.32
C THR A 89 35.82 -1.45 -7.41
N GLY A 90 35.81 -2.73 -7.01
CA GLY A 90 36.97 -3.62 -7.03
C GLY A 90 37.96 -3.42 -5.88
N HIS A 91 37.57 -2.69 -4.84
CA HIS A 91 38.32 -2.54 -3.59
C HIS A 91 37.91 -3.62 -2.58
N CYS A 92 38.65 -3.74 -1.47
CA CYS A 92 38.42 -4.78 -0.47
C CYS A 92 37.99 -4.18 0.87
N LEU A 93 37.20 -4.93 1.63
CA LEU A 93 37.00 -4.69 3.04
C LEU A 93 38.21 -5.22 3.81
N SER A 94 38.68 -4.45 4.80
CA SER A 94 39.79 -4.82 5.66
C SER A 94 39.41 -4.62 7.12
N ALA A 95 39.88 -5.51 7.98
CA ALA A 95 39.72 -5.42 9.42
C ALA A 95 41.08 -5.28 10.10
N TRP A 96 41.16 -4.38 11.08
CA TRP A 96 42.40 -3.96 11.73
C TRP A 96 42.24 -4.02 13.25
N ASP A 97 43.21 -4.62 13.94
CA ASP A 97 43.25 -4.63 15.40
C ASP A 97 43.67 -3.26 16.00
N ASP A 98 43.75 -3.19 17.32
CA ASP A 98 44.18 -2.00 18.08
C ASP A 98 45.61 -1.53 17.76
N LYS A 99 46.46 -2.46 17.28
CA LYS A 99 47.83 -2.19 16.81
C LYS A 99 47.88 -1.86 15.31
N GLN A 100 46.73 -1.72 14.66
CA GLN A 100 46.59 -1.50 13.22
C GLN A 100 47.14 -2.64 12.35
N SER A 101 47.22 -3.85 12.90
CA SER A 101 47.59 -5.06 12.16
C SER A 101 46.38 -5.62 11.42
N LEU A 102 46.59 -6.09 10.19
CA LEU A 102 45.54 -6.70 9.38
C LEU A 102 45.10 -8.04 9.98
N VAL A 103 43.84 -8.13 10.38
CA VAL A 103 43.25 -9.34 10.98
C VAL A 103 42.18 -9.98 10.11
N GLY A 104 41.76 -9.33 9.01
CA GLY A 104 40.84 -9.87 8.02
C GLY A 104 40.80 -9.05 6.75
N ARG A 105 40.53 -9.71 5.61
CA ARG A 105 40.35 -9.06 4.31
C ARG A 105 39.34 -9.85 3.48
N SER A 106 38.47 -9.13 2.77
CA SER A 106 37.56 -9.74 1.79
C SER A 106 38.23 -9.91 0.43
N ASP A 107 37.58 -10.67 -0.44
CA ASP A 107 37.81 -10.56 -1.88
C ASP A 107 37.42 -9.15 -2.40
N PRO A 108 37.94 -8.73 -3.57
CA PRO A 108 37.52 -7.49 -4.23
C PRO A 108 36.01 -7.45 -4.43
N ILE A 109 35.38 -6.35 -4.02
CA ILE A 109 33.93 -6.18 -4.07
C ILE A 109 33.56 -5.35 -5.30
N ALA A 110 32.74 -5.94 -6.16
CA ALA A 110 32.08 -5.20 -7.22
C ALA A 110 30.93 -4.37 -6.63
N ILE A 111 31.08 -3.05 -6.65
CA ILE A 111 29.99 -2.11 -6.41
C ILE A 111 29.35 -1.82 -7.76
N ALA A 112 28.05 -2.10 -7.87
CA ALA A 112 27.32 -1.82 -9.09
C ALA A 112 27.25 -0.29 -9.27
N PRO A 113 27.54 0.23 -10.48
CA PRO A 113 27.37 1.65 -10.74
C PRO A 113 25.90 1.99 -10.54
N ASN A 114 25.62 2.82 -9.54
CA ASN A 114 24.28 3.24 -9.22
C ASN A 114 23.70 3.98 -10.43
N ARG A 115 22.77 3.36 -11.19
CA ARG A 115 22.14 3.99 -12.37
C ARG A 115 21.47 5.33 -12.02
N ARG A 116 21.14 5.57 -10.74
CA ARG A 116 20.56 6.82 -10.22
C ARG A 116 21.57 7.99 -10.19
N THR A 117 22.85 7.75 -9.92
CA THR A 117 23.85 8.84 -9.81
C THR A 117 24.32 9.38 -11.16
N THR A 118 24.35 8.55 -12.20
CA THR A 118 24.67 9.01 -13.58
C THR A 118 23.59 9.97 -14.10
N ARG A 119 22.31 9.76 -13.75
CA ARG A 119 21.21 10.70 -14.03
C ARG A 119 21.28 11.95 -13.15
N ARG A 120 21.63 11.83 -11.86
CA ARG A 120 21.82 12.98 -10.94
C ARG A 120 22.91 13.94 -11.42
N ARG A 121 24.02 13.42 -11.98
CA ARG A 121 25.08 14.24 -12.62
C ARG A 121 24.65 14.92 -13.92
N LEU A 122 23.69 14.36 -14.66
CA LEU A 122 23.15 14.95 -15.89
C LEU A 122 22.08 16.03 -15.59
N ARG A 123 21.21 15.83 -14.59
CA ARG A 123 20.19 16.80 -14.15
C ARG A 123 20.80 18.08 -13.59
N LYS A 124 21.94 18.00 -12.88
CA LYS A 124 22.66 19.17 -12.33
C LYS A 124 23.30 20.09 -13.39
N ARG A 125 23.15 19.79 -14.69
CA ARG A 125 23.67 20.60 -15.81
C ARG A 125 22.59 21.35 -16.60
N GLN A 126 21.31 21.23 -16.24
CA GLN A 126 20.21 22.00 -16.81
C GLN A 126 19.56 22.84 -15.71
N GLU A 127 20.14 24.01 -15.46
CA GLU A 127 19.52 25.07 -14.66
C GLU A 127 18.96 26.11 -15.63
N ASP A 128 17.63 26.14 -15.78
CA ASP A 128 16.87 27.38 -15.96
C ASP A 128 15.36 27.15 -15.77
N PHE A 129 14.75 27.99 -14.92
CA PHE A 129 13.31 28.19 -14.63
C PHE A 129 12.49 27.07 -13.94
N SER A 130 12.45 27.13 -12.59
CA SER A 130 11.29 26.94 -11.69
C SER A 130 11.80 26.74 -10.25
N ILE A 131 10.97 26.99 -9.24
CA ILE A 131 11.34 26.96 -7.82
C ILE A 131 12.07 25.64 -7.50
N PRO A 132 13.27 25.66 -6.88
CA PRO A 132 14.03 24.45 -6.63
C PRO A 132 13.32 23.58 -5.58
N MET A 133 12.65 22.53 -6.04
CA MET A 133 12.38 21.36 -5.20
C MET A 133 13.66 20.50 -5.16
N ASP A 134 14.68 21.00 -4.48
CA ASP A 134 15.89 20.23 -4.23
C ASP A 134 15.67 19.24 -3.06
N ASN A 135 16.74 18.53 -2.67
CA ASN A 135 16.75 17.54 -1.58
C ASN A 135 16.21 18.05 -0.22
N SER A 136 15.84 19.34 -0.09
CA SER A 136 15.18 19.90 1.10
C SER A 136 13.75 19.39 1.34
N SER A 137 13.07 18.82 0.34
CA SER A 137 11.73 18.24 0.50
C SER A 137 11.71 16.81 1.07
N GLY A 138 12.85 16.12 1.10
CA GLY A 138 12.98 14.77 1.66
C GLY A 138 12.24 13.64 0.91
N ILE A 139 11.59 13.92 -0.22
CA ILE A 139 10.90 12.89 -1.03
C ILE A 139 11.83 12.38 -2.14
N ASP A 140 12.48 11.24 -1.90
CA ASP A 140 12.96 10.38 -3.00
C ASP A 140 11.91 9.32 -3.33
N ALA A 141 10.94 9.67 -4.18
CA ALA A 141 9.97 8.71 -4.70
C ALA A 141 10.52 7.85 -5.88
N GLU A 142 11.80 8.01 -6.27
CA GLU A 142 12.49 7.09 -7.20
C GLU A 142 13.24 5.96 -6.44
N GLY A 143 13.42 6.10 -5.11
CA GLY A 143 14.20 5.17 -4.30
C GLY A 143 13.71 4.80 -2.89
N PRO A 144 12.41 4.89 -2.55
CA PRO A 144 11.95 4.73 -1.15
C PRO A 144 12.23 3.33 -0.58
N TRP A 145 12.43 2.34 -1.44
CA TRP A 145 12.49 0.94 -1.03
C TRP A 145 13.86 0.48 -0.58
N PHE A 146 14.93 1.24 -0.84
CA PHE A 146 16.28 0.82 -0.43
C PHE A 146 17.25 1.93 -0.08
N ASP A 147 16.85 3.21 -0.11
CA ASP A 147 17.71 4.27 0.47
C ASP A 147 17.54 4.37 1.98
N GLY A 148 17.63 3.22 2.66
CA GLY A 148 17.69 3.13 4.12
C GLY A 148 18.84 3.94 4.71
N VAL A 149 19.76 4.46 3.89
CA VAL A 149 20.77 5.44 4.32
C VAL A 149 20.10 6.63 4.98
N ALA A 150 19.02 7.18 4.41
CA ALA A 150 18.29 8.30 5.00
C ALA A 150 17.64 7.93 6.34
N LEU A 151 17.04 6.73 6.42
CA LEU A 151 16.44 6.21 7.66
C LEU A 151 17.49 6.00 8.77
N LEU A 152 18.71 5.60 8.39
CA LEU A 152 19.80 5.25 9.29
C LEU A 152 20.84 6.36 9.45
N GLN A 153 20.65 7.53 8.82
CA GLN A 153 21.66 8.59 8.74
C GLN A 153 22.13 9.01 10.14
N ASP A 154 21.18 9.20 11.05
CA ASP A 154 21.41 9.63 12.43
C ASP A 154 21.57 8.47 13.42
N LYS A 155 21.68 7.21 12.94
CA LYS A 155 21.76 6.00 13.77
C LYS A 155 23.17 5.40 13.74
N GLU A 156 23.69 5.11 14.93
CA GLU A 156 25.00 4.46 15.15
C GLU A 156 24.90 2.93 15.09
N ILE A 157 24.27 2.39 14.05
CA ILE A 157 24.27 0.95 13.80
C ILE A 157 25.50 0.66 12.94
N SER A 158 26.63 0.32 13.55
CA SER A 158 27.82 -0.12 12.80
C SER A 158 28.01 -1.64 12.85
N VAL A 159 27.53 -2.25 13.92
CA VAL A 159 27.70 -3.66 14.24
C VAL A 159 26.31 -4.26 14.49
N VAL A 160 26.04 -5.43 13.92
CA VAL A 160 24.75 -6.10 14.02
C VAL A 160 24.97 -7.52 14.51
N ASN A 161 24.34 -7.85 15.65
CA ASN A 161 24.15 -9.24 16.08
C ASN A 161 22.77 -9.69 15.60
N VAL A 162 22.74 -10.58 14.60
CA VAL A 162 21.50 -11.00 13.95
C VAL A 162 20.58 -11.75 14.90
N GLN A 163 21.13 -12.54 15.83
CA GLN A 163 20.33 -13.30 16.78
C GLN A 163 19.62 -12.35 17.76
N GLU A 164 20.34 -11.35 18.27
CA GLU A 164 19.74 -10.31 19.12
C GLU A 164 18.69 -9.51 18.34
N ALA A 165 19.01 -9.06 17.13
CA ALA A 165 18.09 -8.32 16.26
C ALA A 165 16.79 -9.10 16.01
N LYS A 166 16.87 -10.40 15.68
CA LYS A 166 15.71 -11.25 15.42
C LYS A 166 14.92 -11.65 16.68
N SER A 167 15.50 -11.45 17.85
CA SER A 167 14.84 -11.69 19.15
C SER A 167 14.05 -10.50 19.68
N LYS A 168 14.17 -9.31 19.05
CA LYS A 168 13.45 -8.10 19.45
C LYS A 168 11.94 -8.30 19.43
N GLU A 169 11.28 -7.72 20.43
CA GLU A 169 9.84 -7.77 20.63
C GLU A 169 9.16 -6.71 19.77
N ILE A 170 8.38 -7.13 18.78
CA ILE A 170 7.69 -6.23 17.86
C ILE A 170 6.18 -6.37 18.03
N ALA A 171 5.51 -5.27 18.38
CA ALA A 171 4.06 -5.19 18.34
C ALA A 171 3.57 -4.72 16.97
N ILE A 172 2.50 -5.33 16.47
CA ILE A 172 1.75 -4.89 15.29
C ILE A 172 0.36 -4.55 15.77
N VAL A 173 -0.01 -3.28 15.75
CA VAL A 173 -1.28 -2.77 16.26
C VAL A 173 -2.26 -2.59 15.10
N GLY A 174 -3.25 -3.48 15.04
CA GLY A 174 -4.23 -3.63 13.98
C GLY A 174 -3.99 -4.91 13.18
N ALA A 175 -4.98 -5.81 13.16
CA ALA A 175 -4.96 -7.04 12.35
C ALA A 175 -5.68 -6.86 11.00
N GLY A 176 -5.62 -5.65 10.44
CA GLY A 176 -6.04 -5.38 9.07
C GLY A 176 -5.02 -5.87 8.03
N MET A 177 -5.31 -5.67 6.74
CA MET A 177 -4.44 -6.15 5.66
C MET A 177 -2.99 -5.64 5.75
N ALA A 178 -2.79 -4.39 6.16
CA ALA A 178 -1.44 -3.85 6.39
C ALA A 178 -0.70 -4.58 7.52
N GLY A 179 -1.35 -4.79 8.68
CA GLY A 179 -0.75 -5.49 9.82
C GLY A 179 -0.47 -6.96 9.55
N LEU A 180 -1.39 -7.66 8.87
CA LEU A 180 -1.20 -9.04 8.43
C LEU A 180 -0.02 -9.16 7.45
N MET A 181 0.11 -8.20 6.53
CA MET A 181 1.22 -8.17 5.58
C MET A 181 2.57 -7.87 6.26
N THR A 182 2.58 -6.92 7.21
CA THR A 182 3.76 -6.64 8.04
C THR A 182 4.19 -7.88 8.81
N TRP A 183 3.25 -8.58 9.46
CA TRP A 183 3.54 -9.82 10.17
C TRP A 183 4.15 -10.85 9.23
N LEU A 184 3.54 -11.08 8.07
CA LEU A 184 4.00 -12.08 7.11
C LEU A 184 5.44 -11.81 6.67
N ALA A 185 5.75 -10.57 6.30
CA ALA A 185 7.09 -10.17 5.85
C ALA A 185 8.15 -10.28 6.96
N LEU A 186 7.83 -9.88 8.19
CA LEU A 186 8.73 -10.02 9.34
C LEU A 186 8.95 -11.50 9.71
N ASN A 187 7.88 -12.28 9.78
CA ASN A 187 7.93 -13.72 10.08
C ASN A 187 8.79 -14.46 9.04
N GLN A 188 8.61 -14.17 7.75
CA GLN A 188 9.42 -14.76 6.67
C GLN A 188 10.90 -14.32 6.71
N SER A 189 11.20 -13.20 7.36
CA SER A 189 12.56 -12.73 7.60
C SER A 189 13.22 -13.40 8.82
N GLY A 190 12.50 -14.27 9.52
CA GLY A 190 12.95 -15.00 10.70
C GLY A 190 12.77 -14.25 12.02
N MET A 191 11.97 -13.18 12.04
CA MET A 191 11.55 -12.54 13.28
C MET A 191 10.56 -13.47 14.00
N SER A 192 10.79 -13.73 15.28
CA SER A 192 10.01 -14.74 16.03
C SER A 192 9.18 -14.16 17.17
N ASN A 193 9.54 -12.99 17.71
CA ASN A 193 8.86 -12.39 18.84
C ASN A 193 7.90 -11.28 18.39
N LEU A 194 6.83 -11.70 17.72
CA LEU A 194 5.81 -10.81 17.13
C LEU A 194 4.52 -10.92 17.93
N SER A 195 3.89 -9.80 18.24
CA SER A 195 2.55 -9.73 18.83
C SER A 195 1.61 -8.98 17.90
N LEU A 196 0.52 -9.62 17.46
CA LEU A 196 -0.53 -8.96 16.70
C LEU A 196 -1.63 -8.51 17.66
N ILE A 197 -1.97 -7.23 17.67
CA ILE A 197 -2.91 -6.64 18.64
C ILE A 197 -4.12 -6.15 17.88
N GLU A 198 -5.30 -6.72 18.15
CA GLU A 198 -6.53 -6.43 17.44
C GLU A 198 -7.61 -5.92 18.41
N ALA A 199 -8.23 -4.81 18.05
CA ALA A 199 -9.26 -4.19 18.89
C ALA A 199 -10.59 -4.97 18.83
N SER A 200 -10.89 -5.58 17.70
CA SER A 200 -12.13 -6.31 17.44
C SER A 200 -12.01 -7.82 17.74
N GLN A 201 -12.96 -8.60 17.22
CA GLN A 201 -13.01 -10.06 17.29
C GLN A 201 -12.74 -10.74 15.94
N ARG A 202 -12.23 -10.00 14.96
CA ARG A 202 -11.94 -10.53 13.62
C ARG A 202 -10.66 -9.97 13.05
N LEU A 203 -10.04 -10.73 12.16
CA LEU A 203 -8.99 -10.23 11.28
C LEU A 203 -9.60 -9.43 10.12
N GLY A 204 -8.77 -8.64 9.45
CA GLY A 204 -9.07 -8.05 8.14
C GLY A 204 -9.35 -6.55 8.15
N GLY A 205 -9.56 -5.93 9.32
CA GLY A 205 -9.87 -4.50 9.40
C GLY A 205 -11.00 -4.17 8.43
N ARG A 206 -10.80 -3.23 7.52
CA ARG A 206 -11.86 -2.77 6.61
C ARG A 206 -12.36 -3.79 5.57
N VAL A 207 -11.73 -4.95 5.47
CA VAL A 207 -12.26 -6.04 4.63
C VAL A 207 -13.46 -6.68 5.34
N HIS A 208 -14.64 -6.61 4.71
CA HIS A 208 -15.87 -7.11 5.29
C HIS A 208 -16.85 -7.62 4.24
N THR A 209 -17.24 -8.88 4.38
CA THR A 209 -18.28 -9.55 3.60
C THR A 209 -19.44 -9.87 4.51
N ALA A 210 -20.66 -9.44 4.15
CA ALA A 210 -21.87 -9.82 4.86
C ALA A 210 -22.49 -11.06 4.21
N TYR A 211 -22.72 -12.11 4.99
CA TYR A 211 -23.38 -13.34 4.53
C TYR A 211 -24.85 -13.35 4.97
N PHE A 212 -25.75 -13.78 4.08
CA PHE A 212 -27.20 -13.80 4.25
C PHE A 212 -27.71 -15.25 4.40
N GLY A 213 -26.94 -16.06 5.13
CA GLY A 213 -27.11 -17.49 5.24
C GLY A 213 -25.80 -18.16 5.60
N ASP A 214 -25.70 -19.47 5.38
CA ASP A 214 -24.43 -20.17 5.49
C ASP A 214 -23.47 -19.72 4.38
N PRO A 215 -22.17 -19.44 4.67
CA PRO A 215 -21.23 -19.01 3.65
C PRO A 215 -21.11 -19.94 2.43
N SER A 216 -21.37 -21.25 2.61
CA SER A 216 -21.36 -22.23 1.52
C SER A 216 -22.52 -22.04 0.52
N GLU A 217 -23.59 -21.36 0.91
CA GLU A 217 -24.72 -21.01 0.05
C GLU A 217 -24.42 -19.80 -0.85
N ARG A 218 -23.25 -19.15 -0.66
CA ARG A 218 -22.76 -18.04 -1.50
C ARG A 218 -23.73 -16.84 -1.61
N GLN A 219 -24.59 -16.66 -0.62
CA GLN A 219 -25.49 -15.50 -0.53
C GLN A 219 -24.78 -14.40 0.28
N TYR A 220 -24.01 -13.54 -0.39
CA TYR A 220 -23.20 -12.53 0.32
C TYR A 220 -23.06 -11.19 -0.41
N GLN A 221 -22.69 -10.13 0.30
CA GLN A 221 -22.30 -8.88 -0.35
C GLN A 221 -21.11 -8.24 0.35
N GLU A 222 -20.26 -7.61 -0.46
CA GLU A 222 -19.08 -6.91 -0.02
C GLU A 222 -19.44 -5.56 0.59
N MET A 223 -19.37 -5.50 1.91
CA MET A 223 -19.61 -4.28 2.69
C MET A 223 -18.33 -3.47 2.90
N GLY A 224 -17.16 -4.06 2.59
CA GLY A 224 -15.86 -3.40 2.46
C GLY A 224 -15.42 -3.24 1.00
N PRO A 225 -14.11 -3.38 0.69
CA PRO A 225 -13.62 -3.47 -0.68
C PRO A 225 -14.33 -4.59 -1.45
N MET A 226 -14.43 -4.47 -2.79
CA MET A 226 -15.29 -5.37 -3.58
C MET A 226 -14.56 -6.14 -4.67
N ARG A 227 -13.45 -5.60 -5.18
CA ARG A 227 -12.82 -6.06 -6.43
C ARG A 227 -11.40 -5.54 -6.58
N PHE A 228 -10.69 -6.11 -7.55
CA PHE A 228 -9.32 -5.79 -7.90
C PHE A 228 -9.20 -5.59 -9.42
N PRO A 229 -8.69 -4.44 -9.89
CA PRO A 229 -8.36 -4.28 -11.29
C PRO A 229 -7.15 -5.17 -11.66
N LEU A 230 -7.19 -5.78 -12.84
CA LEU A 230 -6.13 -6.69 -13.30
C LEU A 230 -5.38 -6.13 -14.52
N SER A 231 -6.13 -5.68 -15.54
CA SER A 231 -5.54 -5.18 -16.77
C SER A 231 -6.45 -4.22 -17.54
N ILE A 232 -5.81 -3.36 -18.32
CA ILE A 232 -6.44 -2.42 -19.25
C ILE A 232 -6.16 -2.91 -20.66
N THR A 233 -7.19 -3.06 -21.49
CA THR A 233 -7.06 -3.37 -22.92
C THR A 233 -7.47 -2.14 -23.70
N SER A 234 -6.55 -1.55 -24.46
CA SER A 234 -6.84 -0.38 -25.29
C SER A 234 -7.87 -0.73 -26.36
N SER A 235 -8.90 0.09 -26.52
CA SER A 235 -9.86 -0.05 -27.63
C SER A 235 -9.26 0.32 -28.99
N GLU A 236 -8.17 1.09 -29.02
CA GLU A 236 -7.53 1.55 -30.26
C GLU A 236 -6.48 0.56 -30.77
N THR A 237 -5.57 0.13 -29.89
CA THR A 237 -4.43 -0.74 -30.26
C THR A 237 -4.69 -2.22 -29.99
N ASN A 238 -5.71 -2.55 -29.20
CA ASN A 238 -5.99 -3.89 -28.67
C ASN A 238 -4.84 -4.49 -27.83
N GLU A 239 -3.88 -3.65 -27.42
CA GLU A 239 -2.82 -4.04 -26.49
C GLU A 239 -3.35 -4.12 -25.07
N THR A 240 -2.89 -5.13 -24.31
CA THR A 240 -3.29 -5.33 -22.92
C THR A 240 -2.14 -5.02 -21.97
N LEU A 241 -2.38 -4.05 -21.11
CA LEU A 241 -1.47 -3.61 -20.06
C LEU A 241 -1.89 -4.19 -18.71
N GLN A 242 -0.93 -4.77 -18.00
CA GLN A 242 -1.15 -5.27 -16.64
C GLN A 242 -1.01 -4.13 -15.63
N ILE A 243 -1.93 -4.06 -14.67
CA ILE A 243 -1.85 -3.12 -13.55
C ILE A 243 -0.96 -3.74 -12.48
N GLN A 244 0.23 -3.18 -12.29
CA GLN A 244 1.31 -3.86 -11.58
C GLN A 244 1.19 -3.77 -10.06
N ASP A 245 0.80 -2.63 -9.51
CA ASP A 245 0.71 -2.42 -8.07
C ASP A 245 -0.34 -3.31 -7.38
N HIS A 246 -1.41 -3.70 -8.10
CA HIS A 246 -2.41 -4.66 -7.61
C HIS A 246 -1.93 -6.12 -7.60
N ARG A 247 -0.81 -6.46 -8.26
CA ARG A 247 -0.26 -7.83 -8.29
C ARG A 247 0.01 -8.39 -6.90
N ILE A 248 0.36 -7.53 -5.95
CA ILE A 248 0.61 -7.91 -4.56
C ILE A 248 -0.58 -8.64 -3.91
N VAL A 249 -1.82 -8.34 -4.30
CA VAL A 249 -3.02 -9.01 -3.75
C VAL A 249 -3.07 -10.46 -4.20
N PHE A 250 -2.82 -10.73 -5.49
CA PHE A 250 -2.84 -12.07 -6.06
C PHE A 250 -1.67 -12.90 -5.57
N ASP A 251 -0.49 -12.30 -5.46
CA ASP A 251 0.71 -12.93 -4.90
C ASP A 251 0.51 -13.28 -3.43
N LEU A 252 -0.14 -12.41 -2.65
CA LEU A 252 -0.45 -12.69 -1.26
C LEU A 252 -1.40 -13.89 -1.13
N ALA A 253 -2.48 -13.91 -1.91
CA ALA A 253 -3.44 -15.02 -1.93
C ALA A 253 -2.75 -16.34 -2.26
N ALA A 254 -1.90 -16.37 -3.29
CA ALA A 254 -1.12 -17.55 -3.64
C ALA A 254 -0.18 -17.99 -2.51
N GLU A 255 0.46 -17.03 -1.82
CA GLU A 255 1.36 -17.33 -0.72
C GLU A 255 0.63 -17.87 0.51
N VAL A 256 -0.51 -17.31 0.90
CA VAL A 256 -1.28 -17.83 2.04
C VAL A 256 -1.89 -19.20 1.74
N ASN A 257 -2.33 -19.45 0.49
CA ASN A 257 -2.77 -20.79 0.07
C ASN A 257 -1.64 -21.81 0.23
N ARG A 258 -0.44 -21.46 -0.24
CA ARG A 258 0.76 -22.29 -0.09
C ARG A 258 1.11 -22.55 1.38
N LEU A 259 1.03 -21.53 2.24
CA LEU A 259 1.31 -21.66 3.67
C LEU A 259 0.29 -22.54 4.39
N ASN A 260 -0.96 -22.53 3.94
CA ASN A 260 -2.03 -23.39 4.45
C ASN A 260 -2.08 -24.77 3.77
N SER A 261 -1.08 -25.13 2.95
CA SER A 261 -1.04 -26.38 2.19
C SER A 261 -2.32 -26.63 1.37
N ASP A 262 -2.90 -25.55 0.81
CA ASP A 262 -4.13 -25.56 0.02
C ASP A 262 -5.35 -26.16 0.75
N ASP A 263 -5.44 -26.01 2.08
CA ASP A 263 -6.63 -26.34 2.86
C ASP A 263 -7.84 -25.52 2.36
N ALA A 264 -8.85 -26.22 1.82
CA ALA A 264 -10.06 -25.64 1.24
C ALA A 264 -10.81 -24.66 2.18
N ASN A 265 -10.67 -24.80 3.49
CA ASN A 265 -11.26 -23.88 4.46
C ASN A 265 -10.61 -22.49 4.43
N PHE A 266 -9.36 -22.40 3.99
CA PHE A 266 -8.53 -21.19 3.99
C PHE A 266 -8.05 -20.78 2.59
N THR A 267 -8.44 -21.50 1.54
CA THR A 267 -8.07 -21.15 0.16
C THR A 267 -8.70 -19.82 -0.27
N VAL A 268 -7.91 -18.97 -0.89
CA VAL A 268 -8.33 -17.72 -1.52
C VAL A 268 -8.29 -17.90 -3.03
N ASP A 269 -9.46 -18.03 -3.63
CA ASP A 269 -9.63 -18.18 -5.08
C ASP A 269 -10.27 -16.93 -5.69
N PHE A 270 -9.82 -16.56 -6.90
CA PHE A 270 -10.35 -15.41 -7.61
C PHE A 270 -11.32 -15.83 -8.70
N ILE A 271 -12.43 -15.11 -8.77
CA ILE A 271 -13.40 -15.19 -9.86
C ILE A 271 -13.43 -13.87 -10.62
N LYS A 272 -14.04 -13.89 -11.82
CA LYS A 272 -14.23 -12.68 -12.61
C LYS A 272 -15.17 -11.73 -11.89
N TRP A 273 -14.82 -10.45 -11.87
CA TRP A 273 -15.74 -9.38 -11.52
C TRP A 273 -16.27 -8.72 -12.79
N TYR A 274 -17.59 -8.60 -12.91
CA TYR A 274 -18.23 -7.91 -14.02
C TYR A 274 -18.47 -6.45 -13.59
N GLN A 275 -17.59 -5.56 -14.02
CA GLN A 275 -17.66 -4.14 -13.65
C GLN A 275 -18.81 -3.42 -14.35
N THR A 276 -19.05 -3.73 -15.62
CA THR A 276 -20.05 -3.07 -16.44
C THR A 276 -20.91 -4.08 -17.18
N SER A 277 -22.15 -3.69 -17.48
CA SER A 277 -23.06 -4.43 -18.34
C SER A 277 -23.76 -3.44 -19.27
N PRO A 278 -23.85 -3.71 -20.59
CA PRO A 278 -24.62 -2.87 -21.50
C PRO A 278 -26.10 -2.80 -21.10
N ASN A 279 -26.59 -3.82 -20.38
CA ASN A 279 -27.96 -3.93 -19.92
C ASN A 279 -28.20 -3.31 -18.54
N GLY A 280 -27.18 -2.74 -17.89
CA GLY A 280 -27.38 -1.93 -16.68
C GLY A 280 -28.40 -0.82 -16.97
N LEU A 281 -29.21 -0.45 -15.98
CA LEU A 281 -30.31 0.49 -16.20
C LEU A 281 -29.84 1.94 -16.08
N TYR A 282 -30.47 2.84 -16.82
CA TYR A 282 -30.20 4.28 -16.74
C TYR A 282 -31.45 5.01 -16.25
N TYR A 283 -31.43 5.40 -14.97
CA TYR A 283 -32.53 6.09 -14.31
C TYR A 283 -32.16 7.48 -13.81
N VAL A 284 -32.08 8.42 -14.74
CA VAL A 284 -31.79 9.84 -14.46
C VAL A 284 -32.98 10.69 -14.89
N ASN A 285 -33.40 11.65 -14.06
CA ASN A 285 -34.51 12.58 -14.30
C ASN A 285 -35.81 11.87 -14.67
N GLY A 286 -36.08 10.68 -14.12
CA GLY A 286 -37.28 9.93 -14.46
C GLY A 286 -37.24 9.27 -15.84
N ALA A 287 -36.07 9.05 -16.44
CA ALA A 287 -35.92 8.45 -17.78
C ALA A 287 -36.72 7.15 -17.93
N ARG A 288 -37.55 7.10 -18.98
CA ARG A 288 -38.44 5.98 -19.30
C ARG A 288 -38.59 5.85 -20.82
N LYS A 289 -38.64 4.60 -21.29
CA LYS A 289 -39.08 4.24 -22.63
C LYS A 289 -40.59 4.50 -22.79
N PRO A 290 -41.13 4.60 -24.02
CA PRO A 290 -42.56 4.79 -24.26
C PRO A 290 -43.47 3.72 -23.62
N ASN A 291 -42.93 2.53 -23.37
CA ASN A 291 -43.64 1.42 -22.70
C ASN A 291 -43.56 1.50 -21.16
N GLY A 292 -42.99 2.56 -20.60
CA GLY A 292 -42.84 2.77 -19.15
C GLY A 292 -41.68 2.03 -18.50
N GLN A 293 -40.83 1.32 -19.27
CA GLN A 293 -39.63 0.66 -18.73
C GLN A 293 -38.44 1.61 -18.66
N VAL A 294 -37.52 1.35 -17.75
CA VAL A 294 -36.24 2.08 -17.69
C VAL A 294 -35.36 1.66 -18.88
N PRO A 295 -34.75 2.61 -19.61
CA PRO A 295 -33.81 2.26 -20.67
C PRO A 295 -32.53 1.66 -20.09
N THR A 296 -31.83 0.83 -20.88
CA THR A 296 -30.48 0.38 -20.53
C THR A 296 -29.43 1.43 -20.91
N VAL A 297 -28.23 1.33 -20.33
CA VAL A 297 -27.07 2.17 -20.66
C VAL A 297 -26.74 2.08 -22.16
N SER A 298 -26.82 0.89 -22.76
CA SER A 298 -26.59 0.73 -24.20
C SER A 298 -27.69 1.37 -25.06
N GLU A 299 -28.95 1.32 -24.60
CA GLU A 299 -30.07 1.97 -25.30
C GLU A 299 -29.90 3.49 -25.28
N ILE A 300 -29.50 4.08 -24.14
CA ILE A 300 -29.16 5.52 -24.04
C ILE A 300 -28.03 5.88 -25.01
N ARG A 301 -26.94 5.10 -25.01
CA ARG A 301 -25.79 5.35 -25.90
C ARG A 301 -26.17 5.30 -27.38
N ALA A 302 -27.06 4.38 -27.74
CA ALA A 302 -27.55 4.25 -29.12
C ALA A 302 -28.58 5.34 -29.49
N ASN A 303 -29.32 5.87 -28.51
CA ASN A 303 -30.38 6.84 -28.73
C ASN A 303 -30.51 7.83 -27.55
N SER A 304 -29.90 9.00 -27.69
CA SER A 304 -29.93 10.06 -26.68
C SER A 304 -31.33 10.64 -26.42
N SER A 305 -32.32 10.41 -27.29
CA SER A 305 -33.71 10.83 -27.02
C SER A 305 -34.37 10.08 -25.85
N LEU A 306 -33.75 9.00 -25.37
CA LEU A 306 -34.17 8.25 -24.19
C LEU A 306 -33.63 8.84 -22.87
N LEU A 307 -32.79 9.88 -22.93
CA LEU A 307 -32.38 10.61 -21.74
C LEU A 307 -33.60 11.25 -21.06
N GLY A 308 -33.56 11.31 -19.73
CA GLY A 308 -34.58 12.04 -18.98
C GLY A 308 -34.56 13.54 -19.30
N PRO A 309 -35.64 14.28 -19.01
CA PRO A 309 -35.68 15.73 -19.16
C PRO A 309 -34.46 16.37 -18.48
N SER A 310 -33.66 17.09 -19.26
CA SER A 310 -32.51 17.86 -18.77
C SER A 310 -32.84 19.35 -18.78
N SER A 311 -32.54 20.03 -17.68
CA SER A 311 -32.54 21.50 -17.60
C SER A 311 -31.22 22.12 -18.08
N SER A 312 -30.22 21.31 -18.38
CA SER A 312 -28.88 21.79 -18.72
C SER A 312 -28.86 22.37 -20.13
N GLN A 313 -28.58 23.67 -20.23
CA GLN A 313 -28.16 24.26 -21.49
C GLN A 313 -26.72 23.85 -21.76
N VAL A 314 -26.40 23.51 -23.02
CA VAL A 314 -25.02 23.28 -23.44
C VAL A 314 -24.28 24.61 -23.28
N ASP A 315 -23.28 24.64 -22.40
CA ASP A 315 -22.37 25.78 -22.25
C ASP A 315 -21.01 25.39 -22.86
N PRO A 316 -20.66 25.93 -24.05
CA PRO A 316 -19.40 25.59 -24.71
C PRO A 316 -18.16 25.84 -23.87
N LYS A 317 -18.21 26.76 -22.89
CA LYS A 317 -17.07 27.01 -22.00
C LYS A 317 -16.90 25.89 -20.98
N LEU A 318 -18.02 25.32 -20.52
CA LEU A 318 -18.01 24.21 -19.58
C LEU A 318 -17.56 22.93 -20.28
N ASP A 319 -17.94 22.75 -21.54
CA ASP A 319 -17.42 21.68 -22.39
C ASP A 319 -15.90 21.80 -22.56
N GLU A 320 -15.38 23.01 -22.86
CA GLU A 320 -13.93 23.27 -22.95
C GLU A 320 -13.21 22.98 -21.63
N LEU A 321 -13.77 23.41 -20.49
CA LEU A 321 -13.20 23.12 -19.17
C LEU A 321 -13.17 21.61 -18.89
N THR A 322 -14.24 20.91 -19.22
CA THR A 322 -14.34 19.45 -19.07
C THR A 322 -13.26 18.76 -19.89
N ASP A 323 -13.07 19.16 -21.16
CA ASP A 323 -12.00 18.64 -22.02
C ASP A 323 -10.62 18.92 -21.41
N VAL A 324 -10.38 20.09 -20.82
CA VAL A 324 -9.10 20.40 -20.16
C VAL A 324 -8.86 19.49 -18.96
N LEU A 325 -9.86 19.29 -18.11
CA LEU A 325 -9.75 18.43 -16.93
C LEU A 325 -9.56 16.97 -17.34
N ASP A 326 -10.35 16.47 -18.30
CA ASP A 326 -10.23 15.11 -18.86
C ASP A 326 -8.85 14.85 -19.46
N ASN A 327 -8.26 15.84 -20.13
CA ASN A 327 -6.89 15.74 -20.65
C ASN A 327 -5.83 15.65 -19.54
N VAL A 328 -6.13 16.11 -18.33
CA VAL A 328 -5.27 15.90 -17.15
C VAL A 328 -5.51 14.49 -16.60
N ILE A 329 -6.76 14.15 -16.24
CA ILE A 329 -7.09 12.94 -15.46
C ILE A 329 -7.18 11.65 -16.28
N SER A 330 -7.45 11.74 -17.58
CA SER A 330 -7.72 10.60 -18.47
C SER A 330 -6.70 10.49 -19.61
N ASN A 331 -5.52 11.09 -19.46
CA ASN A 331 -4.45 11.01 -20.44
C ASN A 331 -3.95 9.56 -20.60
N GLU A 332 -4.13 8.95 -21.77
CA GLU A 332 -3.76 7.54 -22.01
C GLU A 332 -2.28 7.24 -21.74
N THR A 333 -1.38 8.14 -22.12
CA THR A 333 0.06 7.96 -21.90
C THR A 333 0.38 7.97 -20.41
N PHE A 334 -0.32 8.79 -19.62
CA PHE A 334 -0.15 8.82 -18.18
C PHE A 334 -0.79 7.60 -17.50
N ILE A 335 -1.99 7.19 -17.92
CA ILE A 335 -2.65 5.94 -17.49
C ILE A 335 -1.71 4.74 -17.66
N GLU A 336 -1.04 4.63 -18.81
CA GLU A 336 -0.05 3.58 -19.05
C GLU A 336 1.11 3.66 -18.05
N GLN A 337 1.62 4.86 -17.76
CA GLN A 337 2.68 5.05 -16.76
C GLN A 337 2.25 4.62 -15.37
N VAL A 338 1.03 5.00 -14.93
CA VAL A 338 0.51 4.63 -13.61
C VAL A 338 0.34 3.10 -13.51
N ALA A 339 -0.26 2.47 -14.52
CA ALA A 339 -0.47 1.02 -14.54
C ALA A 339 0.84 0.21 -14.53
N ARG A 340 1.90 0.72 -15.20
CA ARG A 340 3.24 0.07 -15.19
C ARG A 340 4.00 0.29 -13.89
N ASN A 341 3.99 1.52 -13.37
CA ASN A 341 4.73 1.88 -12.16
C ASN A 341 4.11 3.14 -11.53
N VAL A 342 3.14 2.93 -10.66
CA VAL A 342 2.41 4.00 -9.93
C VAL A 342 3.35 4.92 -9.14
N TYR A 343 4.45 4.40 -8.58
CA TYR A 343 5.38 5.21 -7.79
C TYR A 343 6.18 6.19 -8.66
N LYS A 344 6.66 5.71 -9.81
CA LYS A 344 7.36 6.55 -10.78
C LYS A 344 6.40 7.57 -11.40
N ALA A 345 5.16 7.16 -11.68
CA ALA A 345 4.12 8.05 -12.16
C ALA A 345 3.80 9.16 -11.14
N HIS A 346 3.66 8.80 -9.86
CA HIS A 346 3.47 9.77 -8.77
C HIS A 346 4.61 10.78 -8.72
N LYS A 347 5.87 10.34 -8.71
CA LYS A 347 7.03 11.25 -8.76
C LYS A 347 6.98 12.15 -9.99
N THR A 348 6.71 11.58 -11.16
CA THR A 348 6.63 12.32 -12.43
C THR A 348 5.55 13.39 -12.33
N PHE A 349 4.40 13.07 -11.74
CA PHE A 349 3.31 14.01 -11.54
C PHE A 349 3.67 15.11 -10.54
N LEU A 350 4.29 14.79 -9.42
CA LEU A 350 4.78 15.80 -8.48
C LEU A 350 5.81 16.75 -9.13
N ASP A 351 6.72 16.23 -9.93
CA ASP A 351 7.81 17.01 -10.55
C ASP A 351 7.34 17.81 -11.78
N GLN A 352 6.43 17.26 -12.60
CA GLN A 352 6.13 17.75 -13.96
C GLN A 352 4.62 17.92 -14.24
N GLY A 353 3.76 17.55 -13.30
CA GLY A 353 2.31 17.62 -13.44
C GLY A 353 1.82 19.03 -13.75
N LEU A 354 0.64 19.10 -14.39
CA LEU A 354 -0.01 20.36 -14.77
C LEU A 354 0.89 21.28 -15.62
N GLY A 355 1.66 20.71 -16.54
CA GLY A 355 2.56 21.48 -17.40
C GLY A 355 3.79 22.04 -16.69
N GLY A 356 4.25 21.39 -15.62
CA GLY A 356 5.43 21.80 -14.84
C GLY A 356 5.13 22.71 -13.64
N LEU A 357 3.86 22.86 -13.26
CA LEU A 357 3.45 23.66 -12.10
C LEU A 357 3.59 22.94 -10.76
N GLY A 358 3.77 21.61 -10.79
CA GLY A 358 3.82 20.75 -9.60
C GLY A 358 2.45 20.14 -9.30
N GLY A 359 2.34 18.81 -9.41
CA GLY A 359 1.05 18.11 -9.41
C GLY A 359 0.27 18.13 -8.08
N ASP A 360 0.95 18.35 -6.95
CA ASP A 360 0.33 18.41 -5.61
C ASP A 360 0.48 19.81 -4.98
N ASP A 361 0.84 20.82 -5.78
CA ASP A 361 0.91 22.22 -5.33
C ASP A 361 -0.38 23.00 -5.66
N TRP A 362 -1.31 22.37 -6.38
CA TRP A 362 -2.59 22.93 -6.79
C TRP A 362 -3.73 21.98 -6.45
N SER A 363 -4.75 22.52 -5.76
CA SER A 363 -6.04 21.86 -5.72
C SER A 363 -6.74 22.04 -7.07
N GLU A 364 -7.73 21.21 -7.40
CA GLU A 364 -8.49 21.36 -8.64
C GLU A 364 -9.14 22.74 -8.74
N PHE A 365 -9.72 23.23 -7.62
CA PHE A 365 -10.28 24.57 -7.54
C PHE A 365 -9.22 25.65 -7.84
N ALA A 366 -8.06 25.57 -7.19
CA ALA A 366 -7.00 26.56 -7.37
C ALA A 366 -6.47 26.54 -8.81
N TYR A 367 -6.34 25.38 -9.42
CA TYR A 367 -5.90 25.25 -10.81
C TYR A 367 -6.92 25.85 -11.77
N VAL A 368 -8.20 25.48 -11.66
CA VAL A 368 -9.25 25.96 -12.57
C VAL A 368 -9.52 27.45 -12.39
N HIS A 369 -9.69 27.90 -11.15
CA HIS A 369 -10.03 29.29 -10.88
C HIS A 369 -8.82 30.23 -10.99
N ASN A 370 -7.71 29.93 -10.31
CA ASN A 370 -6.60 30.89 -10.20
C ASN A 370 -5.60 30.76 -11.35
N TYR A 371 -5.37 29.55 -11.89
CA TYR A 371 -4.42 29.35 -12.98
C TYR A 371 -5.09 29.45 -14.36
N LEU A 372 -6.19 28.73 -14.58
CA LEU A 372 -6.93 28.76 -15.86
C LEU A 372 -7.87 29.98 -15.98
N ASN A 373 -8.13 30.72 -14.90
CA ASN A 373 -8.94 31.94 -14.87
C ASN A 373 -10.43 31.74 -15.24
N TYR A 374 -11.00 30.56 -14.93
CA TYR A 374 -12.45 30.35 -15.04
C TYR A 374 -13.22 31.11 -13.94
N ALA A 375 -14.45 31.52 -14.24
CA ALA A 375 -15.31 32.19 -13.27
C ALA A 375 -15.73 31.22 -12.16
N LEU A 376 -15.96 31.71 -10.94
CA LEU A 376 -16.24 30.87 -9.77
C LEU A 376 -17.39 29.89 -9.98
N ASN A 377 -18.48 30.35 -10.61
CA ASN A 377 -19.62 29.50 -10.95
C ASN A 377 -19.23 28.39 -11.94
N ASP A 378 -18.47 28.72 -12.97
CA ASP A 378 -18.02 27.77 -13.99
C ASP A 378 -17.02 26.77 -13.38
N THR A 379 -16.17 27.23 -12.45
CA THR A 379 -15.23 26.37 -11.69
C THR A 379 -15.96 25.28 -10.92
N PHE A 380 -16.93 25.66 -10.07
CA PHE A 380 -17.65 24.67 -9.26
C PHE A 380 -18.48 23.71 -10.12
N VAL A 381 -19.09 24.22 -11.19
CA VAL A 381 -19.87 23.37 -12.10
C VAL A 381 -18.96 22.44 -12.89
N GLY A 382 -17.78 22.88 -13.34
CA GLY A 382 -16.86 22.08 -14.14
C GLY A 382 -16.10 21.04 -13.35
N ILE A 383 -15.73 21.33 -12.11
CA ILE A 383 -15.12 20.34 -11.20
C ILE A 383 -16.19 19.36 -10.70
N GLY A 384 -17.39 19.87 -10.37
CA GLY A 384 -18.47 19.06 -9.82
C GLY A 384 -18.43 18.88 -8.30
N ASP A 385 -17.44 19.44 -7.62
CA ASP A 385 -17.30 19.45 -6.16
C ASP A 385 -16.59 20.71 -5.62
N ALA A 386 -16.10 20.67 -4.38
CA ALA A 386 -15.41 21.80 -3.73
C ALA A 386 -13.97 22.05 -4.26
N GLY A 387 -13.34 21.07 -4.89
CA GLY A 387 -12.02 21.11 -5.51
C GLY A 387 -10.87 21.32 -4.52
N THR A 388 -10.96 20.78 -3.30
CA THR A 388 -9.92 20.89 -2.26
C THR A 388 -8.81 19.86 -2.40
N GLU A 389 -9.11 18.74 -3.05
CA GLU A 389 -8.17 17.65 -3.29
C GLU A 389 -7.14 18.01 -4.37
N GLY A 390 -6.00 17.33 -4.32
CA GLY A 390 -5.02 17.34 -5.41
C GLY A 390 -5.43 16.34 -6.50
N PHE A 391 -4.95 16.56 -7.72
CA PHE A 391 -5.29 15.72 -8.88
C PHE A 391 -4.84 14.26 -8.78
N TRP A 392 -3.88 13.94 -7.90
CA TRP A 392 -3.26 12.62 -7.87
C TRP A 392 -4.26 11.50 -7.57
N ASP A 393 -5.22 11.74 -6.67
CA ASP A 393 -6.23 10.74 -6.31
C ASP A 393 -7.16 10.43 -7.47
N ASN A 394 -7.63 11.46 -8.16
CA ASN A 394 -8.41 11.33 -9.40
C ASN A 394 -7.61 10.64 -10.52
N LEU A 395 -6.30 10.88 -10.63
CA LEU A 395 -5.45 10.27 -11.64
C LEU A 395 -5.28 8.76 -11.47
N TYR A 396 -4.96 8.28 -10.26
CA TYR A 396 -4.78 6.84 -10.06
C TYR A 396 -6.13 6.11 -10.06
N GLU A 397 -7.20 6.73 -9.52
CA GLU A 397 -8.53 6.15 -9.58
C GLU A 397 -9.02 6.05 -11.03
N SER A 398 -8.84 7.11 -11.83
CA SER A 398 -9.14 7.08 -13.29
C SER A 398 -8.45 5.90 -13.98
N MET A 399 -7.15 5.67 -13.69
CA MET A 399 -6.43 4.50 -14.21
C MET A 399 -7.04 3.17 -13.74
N TYR A 400 -7.32 3.00 -12.45
CA TYR A 400 -7.90 1.77 -11.93
C TYR A 400 -9.28 1.49 -12.53
N PHE A 401 -10.11 2.52 -12.68
CA PHE A 401 -11.45 2.40 -13.24
C PHE A 401 -11.46 2.27 -14.77
N ALA A 402 -10.36 2.59 -15.46
CA ALA A 402 -10.14 2.24 -16.87
C ALA A 402 -9.86 0.74 -17.09
N ALA A 403 -9.70 -0.06 -16.03
CA ALA A 403 -9.49 -1.49 -16.16
C ALA A 403 -10.63 -2.18 -16.92
N THR A 404 -10.23 -3.03 -17.87
CA THR A 404 -11.13 -3.84 -18.70
C THR A 404 -11.31 -5.26 -18.18
N ASP A 405 -10.39 -5.71 -17.32
CA ASP A 405 -10.48 -6.99 -16.64
C ASP A 405 -10.32 -6.82 -15.13
N TRP A 406 -11.24 -7.45 -14.39
CA TRP A 406 -11.38 -7.31 -12.94
C TRP A 406 -11.52 -8.68 -12.28
N ARG A 407 -11.10 -8.77 -11.02
CA ARG A 407 -11.27 -9.96 -10.18
C ARG A 407 -11.95 -9.61 -8.87
N THR A 408 -12.62 -10.59 -8.28
CA THR A 408 -13.07 -10.59 -6.88
C THR A 408 -12.77 -11.97 -6.27
N ILE A 409 -13.01 -12.16 -4.98
CA ILE A 409 -12.73 -13.42 -4.29
C ILE A 409 -14.00 -14.28 -4.23
N ASP A 410 -13.87 -15.54 -4.62
CA ASP A 410 -14.95 -16.52 -4.56
C ASP A 410 -15.34 -16.78 -3.11
N GLY A 411 -16.63 -16.68 -2.76
CA GLY A 411 -17.09 -16.79 -1.37
C GLY A 411 -16.78 -15.56 -0.50
N GLY A 412 -16.27 -14.48 -1.09
CA GLY A 412 -16.18 -13.15 -0.50
C GLY A 412 -14.80 -12.73 -0.01
N LEU A 413 -14.51 -11.43 -0.03
CA LEU A 413 -13.19 -10.88 0.28
C LEU A 413 -12.73 -11.15 1.71
N THR A 414 -13.63 -11.43 2.65
CA THR A 414 -13.30 -11.85 4.02
C THR A 414 -12.48 -13.13 4.07
N ARG A 415 -12.50 -13.97 3.02
CA ARG A 415 -11.63 -15.14 2.93
C ARG A 415 -10.14 -14.80 2.95
N LEU A 416 -9.74 -13.66 2.35
CA LEU A 416 -8.34 -13.26 2.32
C LEU A 416 -7.73 -13.05 3.72
N PRO A 417 -8.30 -12.20 4.60
CA PRO A 417 -7.81 -12.11 5.97
C PRO A 417 -8.09 -13.38 6.79
N SER A 418 -9.18 -14.11 6.51
CA SER A 418 -9.49 -15.36 7.24
C SER A 418 -8.44 -16.45 7.00
N ALA A 419 -7.81 -16.47 5.82
CA ALA A 419 -6.71 -17.39 5.50
C ALA A 419 -5.49 -17.23 6.43
N PHE A 420 -5.39 -16.14 7.19
CA PHE A 420 -4.34 -15.95 8.17
C PHE A 420 -4.61 -16.61 9.52
N HIS A 421 -5.84 -17.00 9.86
CA HIS A 421 -6.19 -17.55 11.18
C HIS A 421 -5.25 -18.69 11.62
N PRO A 422 -5.00 -19.75 10.80
CA PRO A 422 -4.07 -20.83 11.17
C PRO A 422 -2.64 -20.35 11.43
N LEU A 423 -2.27 -19.21 10.87
CA LEU A 423 -0.92 -18.67 10.87
C LEU A 423 -0.67 -17.69 12.02
N VAL A 424 -1.70 -16.95 12.47
CA VAL A 424 -1.54 -15.82 13.41
C VAL A 424 -2.33 -15.95 14.70
N ASP A 425 -3.30 -16.85 14.83
CA ASP A 425 -4.18 -16.89 16.01
C ASP A 425 -3.40 -17.06 17.32
N SER A 426 -2.33 -17.85 17.31
CA SER A 426 -1.49 -18.09 18.50
C SER A 426 -0.73 -16.86 19.01
N ILE A 427 -0.56 -15.83 18.17
CA ILE A 427 0.15 -14.58 18.50
C ILE A 427 -0.77 -13.36 18.51
N THR A 428 -2.06 -13.56 18.23
CA THR A 428 -3.04 -12.49 18.10
C THR A 428 -3.78 -12.27 19.40
N TYR A 429 -3.76 -11.04 19.89
CA TYR A 429 -4.47 -10.60 21.07
C TYR A 429 -5.68 -9.77 20.65
N MET A 430 -6.82 -10.43 20.56
CA MET A 430 -8.11 -9.82 20.26
C MET A 430 -8.68 -9.04 21.46
N ASN A 431 -9.70 -8.20 21.25
CA ASN A 431 -10.31 -7.32 22.26
C ASN A 431 -9.32 -6.37 22.95
N ARG A 432 -8.26 -5.94 22.26
CA ARG A 432 -7.25 -5.02 22.82
C ARG A 432 -7.25 -3.69 22.07
N LYS A 433 -8.20 -2.82 22.43
CA LYS A 433 -8.27 -1.45 21.92
C LYS A 433 -7.20 -0.57 22.59
N ILE A 434 -6.10 -0.32 21.90
CA ILE A 434 -5.07 0.62 22.36
C ILE A 434 -5.66 2.03 22.48
N GLN A 435 -5.30 2.73 23.55
CA GLN A 435 -5.76 4.10 23.83
C GLN A 435 -4.62 5.02 24.24
N ARG A 436 -3.48 4.46 24.68
CA ARG A 436 -2.28 5.25 24.99
C ARG A 436 -1.04 4.51 24.54
N VAL A 437 -0.06 5.29 24.12
CA VAL A 437 1.27 4.84 23.75
C VAL A 437 2.27 5.72 24.48
N GLN A 438 3.26 5.10 25.12
CA GLN A 438 4.34 5.79 25.80
C GLN A 438 5.67 5.30 25.23
N TYR A 439 6.64 6.20 25.09
CA TYR A 439 8.01 5.84 24.77
C TYR A 439 8.91 6.18 25.94
N ASN A 440 9.76 5.24 26.33
CA ASN A 440 10.75 5.45 27.37
C ASN A 440 12.12 5.67 26.71
N ASP A 441 12.64 6.90 26.74
CA ASP A 441 13.93 7.23 26.13
C ASP A 441 15.13 6.53 26.81
N THR A 442 14.99 6.10 28.07
CA THR A 442 16.06 5.39 28.81
C THR A 442 16.15 3.93 28.39
N THR A 443 15.01 3.23 28.31
CA THR A 443 14.98 1.81 27.91
C THR A 443 14.85 1.65 26.40
N GLN A 444 14.56 2.72 25.67
CA GLN A 444 14.26 2.74 24.24
C GLN A 444 13.10 1.81 23.84
N ARG A 445 12.06 1.75 24.68
CA ARG A 445 10.92 0.83 24.49
C ARG A 445 9.59 1.56 24.37
N VAL A 446 8.71 1.01 23.55
CA VAL A 446 7.33 1.46 23.36
C VAL A 446 6.41 0.69 24.30
N THR A 447 5.56 1.38 25.05
CA THR A 447 4.55 0.76 25.92
C THR A 447 3.16 1.08 25.39
N LEU A 448 2.43 0.04 25.01
CA LEU A 448 1.05 0.11 24.56
C LEU A 448 0.13 -0.08 25.75
N GLN A 449 -0.93 0.72 25.85
CA GLN A 449 -1.86 0.68 26.97
C GLN A 449 -3.31 0.62 26.50
N TRP A 450 -4.09 -0.24 27.14
CA TRP A 450 -5.51 -0.45 26.87
C TRP A 450 -6.27 -0.68 28.16
N LYS A 451 -7.60 -0.68 28.07
CA LYS A 451 -8.49 -1.14 29.13
C LYS A 451 -9.15 -2.44 28.71
N THR A 452 -9.47 -3.31 29.67
CA THR A 452 -10.20 -4.55 29.36
C THR A 452 -11.69 -4.26 29.29
N ASP A 453 -12.19 -3.45 30.23
CA ASP A 453 -13.53 -2.90 30.23
C ASP A 453 -13.50 -1.37 30.09
N PRO A 454 -14.40 -0.73 29.32
CA PRO A 454 -14.49 0.72 29.21
C PRO A 454 -14.50 1.48 30.56
N LEU A 455 -15.11 0.88 31.59
CA LEU A 455 -15.24 1.45 32.93
C LEU A 455 -14.02 1.25 33.82
N ASP A 456 -13.02 0.47 33.39
CA ASP A 456 -11.78 0.27 34.14
C ASP A 456 -11.10 1.62 34.43
N ARG A 457 -10.60 1.79 35.66
CA ARG A 457 -9.86 3.00 36.07
C ARG A 457 -8.36 2.89 35.81
N THR A 458 -7.86 1.67 35.64
CA THR A 458 -6.45 1.37 35.44
C THR A 458 -6.22 0.81 34.04
N PHE A 459 -5.12 1.21 33.42
CA PHE A 459 -4.70 0.67 32.13
C PHE A 459 -3.90 -0.61 32.33
N GLN A 460 -4.18 -1.60 31.49
CA GLN A 460 -3.24 -2.67 31.20
C GLN A 460 -2.14 -2.14 30.29
N ASN A 461 -0.97 -2.77 30.32
CA ASN A 461 0.14 -2.38 29.47
C ASN A 461 0.96 -3.59 29.00
N ALA A 462 1.66 -3.39 27.88
CA ALA A 462 2.70 -4.28 27.39
C ALA A 462 3.76 -3.43 26.69
N SER A 463 5.03 -3.74 26.91
CA SER A 463 6.16 -3.00 26.36
C SER A 463 6.88 -3.82 25.30
N TYR A 464 7.38 -3.16 24.26
CA TYR A 464 8.00 -3.73 23.08
C TYR A 464 9.23 -2.92 22.67
N ASP A 465 10.15 -3.50 21.90
CA ASP A 465 11.29 -2.78 21.34
C ASP A 465 10.83 -1.83 20.23
N LEU A 466 9.92 -2.29 19.37
CA LEU A 466 9.29 -1.50 18.31
C LEU A 466 7.78 -1.78 18.22
N ALA A 467 7.02 -0.82 17.71
CA ALA A 467 5.62 -1.00 17.39
C ALA A 467 5.31 -0.51 15.97
N VAL A 468 4.61 -1.34 15.19
CA VAL A 468 4.01 -0.93 13.92
C VAL A 468 2.54 -0.61 14.17
N VAL A 469 2.12 0.61 13.89
CA VAL A 469 0.73 1.05 14.05
C VAL A 469 0.07 1.09 12.69
N THR A 470 -0.88 0.19 12.48
CA THR A 470 -1.67 0.08 11.24
C THR A 470 -3.12 0.56 11.40
N VAL A 471 -3.40 1.23 12.51
CA VAL A 471 -4.72 1.75 12.87
C VAL A 471 -4.98 3.03 12.07
N PRO A 472 -6.19 3.24 11.51
CA PRO A 472 -6.53 4.47 10.78
C PRO A 472 -6.21 5.72 11.60
N MET A 473 -5.59 6.74 10.98
CA MET A 473 -5.18 7.96 11.69
C MET A 473 -6.30 8.59 12.51
N PRO A 474 -7.57 8.67 12.04
CA PRO A 474 -8.66 9.24 12.82
C PRO A 474 -8.91 8.56 14.17
N LEU A 475 -8.60 7.27 14.31
CA LEU A 475 -8.60 6.58 15.60
C LEU A 475 -7.34 6.86 16.41
N VAL A 476 -6.17 6.88 15.76
CA VAL A 476 -4.88 7.19 16.41
C VAL A 476 -4.90 8.58 17.04
N ARG A 477 -5.58 9.57 16.44
CA ARG A 477 -5.82 10.92 17.00
C ARG A 477 -6.46 10.91 18.38
N THR A 478 -7.25 9.89 18.68
CA THR A 478 -7.94 9.77 19.97
C THR A 478 -7.03 9.26 21.08
N TRP A 479 -5.85 8.75 20.73
CA TRP A 479 -4.92 8.16 21.69
C TRP A 479 -4.16 9.23 22.47
N ARG A 480 -3.53 8.85 23.57
CA ARG A 480 -2.44 9.63 24.16
C ARG A 480 -1.13 9.12 23.58
N LEU A 481 -0.45 9.95 22.79
CA LEU A 481 0.76 9.59 22.05
C LEU A 481 2.01 10.17 22.75
N PRO A 482 3.20 9.60 22.50
CA PRO A 482 4.46 10.24 22.89
C PRO A 482 4.69 11.52 22.06
N GLY A 483 5.64 12.36 22.47
CA GLY A 483 6.02 13.55 21.71
C GLY A 483 6.73 13.18 20.41
N PHE A 484 5.97 13.12 19.31
CA PHE A 484 6.47 13.02 17.93
C PHE A 484 6.91 14.38 17.40
N SER A 485 7.51 14.39 16.20
CA SER A 485 7.75 15.61 15.44
C SER A 485 6.44 16.37 15.19
N GLU A 486 6.52 17.70 15.06
CA GLU A 486 5.36 18.54 14.75
C GLU A 486 4.71 18.11 13.42
N LEU A 487 5.51 17.69 12.44
CA LEU A 487 5.02 17.25 11.14
C LEU A 487 4.23 15.93 11.24
N LEU A 488 4.77 14.93 11.95
CA LEU A 488 4.04 13.67 12.15
C LEU A 488 2.80 13.87 13.02
N THR A 489 2.88 14.72 14.05
CA THR A 489 1.73 15.08 14.89
C THR A 489 0.63 15.74 14.05
N THR A 490 0.99 16.73 13.22
CA THR A 490 0.06 17.40 12.31
C THR A 490 -0.56 16.41 11.34
N ALA A 491 0.25 15.55 10.72
CA ALA A 491 -0.24 14.51 9.81
C ALA A 491 -1.24 13.58 10.52
N ILE A 492 -0.89 13.10 11.72
CA ILE A 492 -1.80 12.26 12.50
C ILE A 492 -3.11 13.01 12.76
N ASP A 493 -3.07 14.28 13.15
CA ASP A 493 -4.25 15.08 13.57
C ASP A 493 -5.15 15.55 12.43
N THR A 494 -4.61 15.80 11.24
CA THR A 494 -5.34 16.49 10.16
C THR A 494 -5.65 15.65 8.93
N TYR A 495 -4.93 14.55 8.66
CA TYR A 495 -5.13 13.73 7.45
C TYR A 495 -6.61 13.40 7.18
N PRO A 496 -7.22 13.90 6.11
CA PRO A 496 -8.65 13.69 5.86
C PRO A 496 -8.94 12.27 5.37
N TYR A 497 -10.17 11.84 5.62
CA TYR A 497 -10.70 10.52 5.29
C TYR A 497 -12.15 10.68 4.87
N GLU A 498 -12.59 9.84 3.92
CA GLU A 498 -13.94 9.83 3.37
C GLU A 498 -14.89 8.91 4.12
N GLN A 499 -16.18 9.25 4.09
CA GLN A 499 -17.24 8.47 4.70
C GLN A 499 -17.98 7.63 3.66
N VAL A 500 -18.52 6.49 4.08
CA VAL A 500 -19.32 5.61 3.21
C VAL A 500 -20.48 5.01 3.97
N CYS A 501 -21.61 4.87 3.27
CA CYS A 501 -22.62 3.92 3.67
C CYS A 501 -23.03 2.99 2.51
N LYS A 502 -23.25 1.72 2.84
CA LYS A 502 -23.68 0.68 1.92
C LYS A 502 -24.95 0.01 2.43
N VAL A 503 -25.85 -0.33 1.51
CA VAL A 503 -27.05 -1.14 1.77
C VAL A 503 -27.10 -2.31 0.79
N ALA A 504 -27.07 -3.51 1.31
CA ALA A 504 -27.27 -4.75 0.57
C ALA A 504 -28.66 -5.32 0.85
N LEU A 505 -29.38 -5.71 -0.20
CA LEU A 505 -30.73 -6.26 -0.15
C LEU A 505 -30.74 -7.68 -0.72
N GLN A 506 -31.37 -8.61 0.00
CA GLN A 506 -31.55 -9.99 -0.47
C GLN A 506 -32.92 -10.17 -1.12
N PHE A 507 -32.92 -10.78 -2.30
CA PHE A 507 -34.11 -11.12 -3.07
C PHE A 507 -34.26 -12.64 -3.20
N GLN A 508 -35.50 -13.11 -3.29
CA GLN A 508 -35.85 -14.53 -3.42
C GLN A 508 -35.27 -15.16 -4.69
N THR A 509 -35.15 -14.38 -5.75
CA THR A 509 -34.52 -14.77 -7.01
C THR A 509 -33.63 -13.65 -7.53
N ARG A 510 -32.74 -14.00 -8.45
CA ARG A 510 -31.89 -13.05 -9.19
C ARG A 510 -32.66 -12.46 -10.37
N PHE A 511 -33.81 -11.84 -10.11
CA PHE A 511 -34.76 -11.41 -11.14
C PHE A 511 -34.13 -10.52 -12.23
N TRP A 512 -33.08 -9.75 -11.90
CA TRP A 512 -32.32 -8.93 -12.84
C TRP A 512 -31.60 -9.73 -13.94
N GLU A 513 -31.28 -11.01 -13.69
CA GLU A 513 -30.70 -11.95 -14.66
C GLU A 513 -31.75 -12.56 -15.59
N HIS A 514 -33.03 -12.35 -15.31
CA HIS A 514 -34.16 -12.95 -16.04
C HIS A 514 -35.05 -11.92 -16.73
N PHE A 515 -34.65 -10.65 -16.74
CA PHE A 515 -35.24 -9.65 -17.62
C PHE A 515 -35.07 -10.03 -19.09
N ALA A 516 -35.91 -9.45 -19.96
CA ALA A 516 -35.77 -9.61 -21.41
C ALA A 516 -34.38 -9.18 -21.91
N GLN A 517 -33.77 -8.19 -21.25
CA GLN A 517 -32.36 -7.84 -21.36
C GLN A 517 -31.68 -8.13 -20.02
N PRO A 518 -31.03 -9.29 -19.86
CA PRO A 518 -30.51 -9.74 -18.56
C PRO A 518 -29.30 -8.93 -18.12
N ILE A 519 -29.18 -8.69 -16.81
CA ILE A 519 -28.06 -8.00 -16.18
C ILE A 519 -27.21 -9.05 -15.46
N TYR A 520 -26.00 -9.34 -15.95
CA TYR A 520 -25.08 -10.28 -15.31
C TYR A 520 -23.92 -9.53 -14.64
N GLY A 521 -23.88 -9.55 -13.31
CA GLY A 521 -23.04 -8.64 -12.53
C GLY A 521 -23.27 -7.18 -12.92
N SER A 522 -22.25 -6.32 -12.81
CA SER A 522 -22.24 -4.88 -13.12
C SER A 522 -22.38 -3.96 -11.91
N CYS A 523 -21.73 -2.79 -11.98
CA CYS A 523 -22.02 -1.59 -11.19
C CYS A 523 -22.48 -0.41 -12.06
N SER A 524 -22.86 -0.65 -13.32
CA SER A 524 -23.14 0.40 -14.31
C SER A 524 -24.58 0.89 -14.31
N THR A 525 -25.42 0.46 -13.36
CA THR A 525 -26.76 1.03 -13.23
C THR A 525 -26.64 2.44 -12.66
N THR A 526 -27.14 3.42 -13.41
CA THR A 526 -26.98 4.84 -13.10
C THR A 526 -28.28 5.40 -12.56
N THR A 527 -28.21 6.19 -11.49
CA THR A 527 -29.36 6.93 -11.00
C THR A 527 -28.98 8.27 -10.39
N ASP A 528 -29.92 9.21 -10.43
CA ASP A 528 -29.87 10.49 -9.71
C ASP A 528 -30.78 10.52 -8.47
N ILE A 529 -31.38 9.38 -8.08
CA ILE A 529 -32.11 9.29 -6.81
C ILE A 529 -31.13 9.63 -5.67
N PRO A 530 -31.40 10.69 -4.88
CA PRO A 530 -30.46 11.15 -3.87
C PRO A 530 -30.07 10.06 -2.88
N GLY A 531 -28.77 9.95 -2.59
CA GLY A 531 -28.31 9.01 -1.56
C GLY A 531 -28.36 7.53 -1.93
N ILE A 532 -28.56 7.16 -3.20
CA ILE A 532 -28.41 5.77 -3.66
C ILE A 532 -26.97 5.47 -4.08
N GLY A 533 -26.36 6.36 -4.86
CA GLY A 533 -25.00 6.19 -5.37
C GLY A 533 -24.89 4.99 -6.31
N SER A 534 -23.88 4.14 -6.11
CA SER A 534 -23.64 2.98 -6.98
C SER A 534 -24.53 1.79 -6.63
N ILE A 535 -25.09 1.14 -7.67
CA ILE A 535 -25.85 -0.11 -7.56
C ILE A 535 -25.03 -1.22 -8.23
N CYS A 536 -24.70 -2.27 -7.48
CA CYS A 536 -23.90 -3.39 -7.99
C CYS A 536 -24.62 -4.73 -7.82
N TYR A 537 -24.64 -5.52 -8.90
CA TYR A 537 -25.17 -6.88 -8.92
C TYR A 537 -24.04 -7.89 -8.69
N PRO A 538 -24.31 -9.03 -8.03
CA PRO A 538 -23.29 -10.05 -7.79
C PRO A 538 -22.63 -10.58 -9.06
N SER A 539 -21.31 -10.75 -8.99
CA SER A 539 -20.51 -11.40 -10.05
C SER A 539 -20.33 -12.91 -9.86
N TYR A 540 -20.85 -13.46 -8.76
CA TYR A 540 -20.84 -14.89 -8.44
C TYR A 540 -22.21 -15.51 -8.72
N ASP A 541 -22.23 -16.83 -8.88
CA ASP A 541 -23.42 -17.67 -9.12
C ASP A 541 -24.38 -17.10 -10.18
N ILE A 542 -23.79 -16.60 -11.26
CA ILE A 542 -24.52 -16.07 -12.42
C ILE A 542 -25.42 -17.16 -13.00
N ASN A 543 -26.66 -16.77 -13.33
CA ASN A 543 -27.72 -17.61 -13.88
C ASN A 543 -28.22 -18.70 -12.91
N SER A 544 -27.97 -18.55 -11.60
CA SER A 544 -28.57 -19.40 -10.58
C SER A 544 -30.03 -19.00 -10.31
N THR A 545 -30.85 -19.97 -9.91
CA THR A 545 -32.28 -19.78 -9.62
C THR A 545 -32.58 -19.48 -8.16
N GLY A 546 -31.55 -19.48 -7.31
CA GLY A 546 -31.68 -19.21 -5.88
C GLY A 546 -31.71 -17.72 -5.53
N PRO A 547 -31.69 -17.40 -4.21
CA PRO A 547 -31.61 -16.03 -3.74
C PRO A 547 -30.37 -15.29 -4.25
N GLY A 548 -30.48 -13.97 -4.37
CA GLY A 548 -29.36 -13.09 -4.75
C GLY A 548 -29.31 -11.84 -3.87
N VAL A 549 -28.10 -11.31 -3.67
CA VAL A 549 -27.88 -10.12 -2.81
C VAL A 549 -27.37 -8.95 -3.64
N MET A 550 -28.21 -7.96 -3.90
CA MET A 550 -27.82 -6.74 -4.61
C MET A 550 -27.16 -5.76 -3.63
N LEU A 551 -26.04 -5.14 -4.00
CA LEU A 551 -25.61 -3.89 -3.36
C LEU A 551 -26.47 -2.78 -3.94
N ALA A 552 -27.57 -2.48 -3.26
CA ALA A 552 -28.61 -1.58 -3.74
C ALA A 552 -28.28 -0.11 -3.52
N SER A 553 -27.36 0.18 -2.61
CA SER A 553 -26.81 1.53 -2.44
C SER A 553 -25.35 1.46 -1.98
N TYR A 554 -24.53 2.32 -2.56
CA TYR A 554 -23.18 2.61 -2.14
C TYR A 554 -22.90 4.10 -2.35
N THR A 555 -22.92 4.85 -1.26
CA THR A 555 -22.64 6.29 -1.23
C THR A 555 -21.35 6.59 -0.48
N SER A 556 -20.68 7.67 -0.90
CA SER A 556 -19.49 8.21 -0.26
C SER A 556 -19.72 9.65 0.23
N SER A 557 -18.72 10.20 0.92
CA SER A 557 -18.63 11.60 1.33
C SER A 557 -19.84 12.05 2.16
N ASP A 558 -20.33 13.27 1.92
CA ASP A 558 -21.46 13.86 2.63
C ASP A 558 -22.72 12.98 2.63
N ASP A 559 -23.01 12.32 1.51
CA ASP A 559 -24.18 11.43 1.41
C ASP A 559 -24.00 10.17 2.26
N GLY A 560 -22.78 9.63 2.31
CA GLY A 560 -22.43 8.54 3.22
C GLY A 560 -22.63 8.92 4.70
N LEU A 561 -22.32 10.16 5.07
CA LEU A 561 -22.46 10.66 6.44
C LEU A 561 -23.92 10.92 6.83
N ARG A 562 -24.73 11.52 5.93
CA ARG A 562 -26.14 11.85 6.19
C ARG A 562 -26.94 10.61 6.60
N TRP A 563 -26.76 9.51 5.87
CA TRP A 563 -27.49 8.27 6.12
C TRP A 563 -27.14 7.58 7.44
N ALA A 564 -25.98 7.87 8.03
CA ALA A 564 -25.62 7.32 9.34
C ALA A 564 -26.54 7.87 10.45
N SER A 565 -27.10 9.07 10.28
CA SER A 565 -28.01 9.70 11.24
C SER A 565 -29.46 9.22 11.15
N ILE A 566 -29.83 8.55 10.06
CA ILE A 566 -31.19 8.08 9.79
C ILE A 566 -31.39 6.70 10.43
N PRO A 567 -32.55 6.42 11.08
CA PRO A 567 -32.87 5.09 11.57
C PRO A 567 -32.71 4.04 10.46
N GLU A 568 -32.11 2.91 10.81
CA GLU A 568 -31.69 1.90 9.85
C GLU A 568 -32.82 1.41 8.94
N GLU A 569 -33.94 1.02 9.53
CA GLU A 569 -35.13 0.53 8.82
C GLU A 569 -35.72 1.59 7.86
N VAL A 570 -35.62 2.87 8.20
CA VAL A 570 -36.10 3.97 7.36
C VAL A 570 -35.19 4.13 6.15
N HIS A 571 -33.87 4.12 6.34
CA HIS A 571 -32.92 4.19 5.25
C HIS A 571 -33.00 2.95 4.34
N VAL A 572 -33.13 1.75 4.90
CA VAL A 572 -33.27 0.52 4.12
C VAL A 572 -34.55 0.54 3.29
N ASN A 573 -35.69 0.93 3.86
CA ASN A 573 -36.94 1.05 3.10
C ASN A 573 -36.84 2.11 2.00
N TYR A 574 -36.16 3.24 2.25
CA TYR A 574 -35.87 4.22 1.21
C TYR A 574 -35.10 3.60 0.03
N VAL A 575 -34.09 2.77 0.31
CA VAL A 575 -33.33 2.07 -0.74
C VAL A 575 -34.20 1.02 -1.46
N VAL A 576 -35.07 0.31 -0.75
CA VAL A 576 -36.04 -0.63 -1.36
C VAL A 576 -36.97 0.11 -2.33
N ASP A 577 -37.54 1.24 -1.91
CA ASP A 577 -38.44 2.05 -2.73
C ASP A 577 -37.73 2.59 -3.97
N ALA A 578 -36.49 3.07 -3.82
CA ALA A 578 -35.64 3.48 -4.93
C ALA A 578 -35.33 2.33 -5.90
N MET A 579 -35.05 1.13 -5.38
CA MET A 579 -34.85 -0.05 -6.25
C MET A 579 -36.13 -0.38 -7.00
N ALA A 580 -37.31 -0.27 -6.37
CA ALA A 580 -38.60 -0.48 -7.02
C ALA A 580 -38.91 0.59 -8.08
N GLU A 581 -38.47 1.83 -7.87
CA GLU A 581 -38.55 2.89 -8.88
C GLU A 581 -37.67 2.59 -10.10
N ILE A 582 -36.51 1.97 -9.90
CA ILE A 582 -35.57 1.63 -10.98
C ILE A 582 -35.95 0.30 -11.68
N HIS A 583 -36.43 -0.70 -10.95
CA HIS A 583 -36.61 -2.06 -11.47
C HIS A 583 -38.10 -2.48 -11.59
N GLY A 584 -39.01 -1.68 -11.04
CA GLY A 584 -40.44 -1.95 -11.00
C GLY A 584 -40.90 -2.78 -9.80
N GLN A 585 -42.19 -3.14 -9.83
CA GLN A 585 -42.90 -3.85 -8.75
C GLN A 585 -42.24 -5.16 -8.30
N VAL A 586 -41.47 -5.80 -9.18
CA VAL A 586 -40.73 -7.04 -8.90
C VAL A 586 -39.85 -6.95 -7.65
N VAL A 587 -39.34 -5.75 -7.33
CA VAL A 587 -38.53 -5.52 -6.14
C VAL A 587 -39.32 -5.83 -4.87
N TYR A 588 -40.53 -5.28 -4.74
CA TYR A 588 -41.37 -5.54 -3.56
C TYR A 588 -41.81 -7.01 -3.51
N ASP A 589 -42.11 -7.60 -4.66
CA ASP A 589 -42.57 -8.99 -4.74
C ASP A 589 -41.47 -10.01 -4.37
N GLN A 590 -40.21 -9.67 -4.66
CA GLN A 590 -39.05 -10.55 -4.48
C GLN A 590 -38.23 -10.22 -3.23
N TYR A 591 -38.37 -9.03 -2.64
CA TYR A 591 -37.59 -8.65 -1.46
C TYR A 591 -37.93 -9.59 -0.29
N THR A 592 -36.90 -10.16 0.31
CA THR A 592 -37.06 -11.15 1.39
C THR A 592 -37.33 -10.51 2.75
N GLY A 593 -37.08 -9.21 2.89
CA GLY A 593 -36.98 -8.52 4.19
C GLY A 593 -35.57 -8.57 4.80
N ASN A 594 -34.65 -9.40 4.27
CA ASN A 594 -33.29 -9.46 4.76
C ASN A 594 -32.41 -8.40 4.09
N TYR A 595 -31.62 -7.70 4.90
CA TYR A 595 -30.71 -6.65 4.45
C TYR A 595 -29.44 -6.62 5.30
N ASN A 596 -28.40 -5.95 4.79
CA ASN A 596 -27.27 -5.49 5.61
C ASN A 596 -27.00 -4.03 5.29
N ARG A 597 -26.96 -3.19 6.33
CA ARG A 597 -26.51 -1.80 6.21
C ARG A 597 -25.19 -1.65 6.94
N ARG A 598 -24.21 -1.04 6.28
CA ARG A 598 -22.94 -0.66 6.90
C ARG A 598 -22.62 0.78 6.56
N CYS A 599 -22.71 1.66 7.56
CA CYS A 599 -22.10 2.99 7.48
C CYS A 599 -20.81 2.99 8.31
N TRP A 600 -19.68 3.32 7.69
CA TRP A 600 -18.34 3.19 8.28
C TRP A 600 -18.13 4.04 9.53
N VAL A 601 -18.74 5.23 9.57
CA VAL A 601 -18.73 6.12 10.73
C VAL A 601 -19.30 5.49 12.01
N LEU A 602 -20.13 4.45 11.89
CA LEU A 602 -20.74 3.75 13.03
C LEU A 602 -19.84 2.62 13.56
N ASP A 603 -18.77 2.24 12.86
CA ASP A 603 -17.83 1.22 13.31
C ASP A 603 -16.76 1.84 14.23
N GLN A 604 -16.79 1.48 15.51
CA GLN A 604 -15.88 2.02 16.52
C GLN A 604 -14.40 1.62 16.37
N TYR A 605 -14.07 0.68 15.49
CA TYR A 605 -12.72 0.15 15.25
C TYR A 605 -12.09 0.66 13.95
N GLU A 606 -12.88 1.32 13.11
CA GLU A 606 -12.43 1.87 11.83
C GLU A 606 -12.76 3.36 11.70
N THR A 607 -13.87 3.80 12.32
CA THR A 607 -14.42 5.15 12.43
C THR A 607 -14.75 5.88 11.13
N ILE A 608 -14.20 5.43 10.00
CA ILE A 608 -14.28 6.08 8.70
C ILE A 608 -13.75 5.14 7.58
N SER A 609 -13.97 5.47 6.31
CA SER A 609 -13.79 4.55 5.18
C SER A 609 -12.37 4.46 4.64
N TRP A 610 -11.81 5.51 4.03
CA TRP A 610 -10.45 5.53 3.46
C TRP A 610 -9.87 6.94 3.51
N ALA A 611 -8.55 7.06 3.41
CA ALA A 611 -7.87 8.34 3.33
C ALA A 611 -8.14 9.06 2.01
N SER A 612 -8.39 10.37 2.05
CA SER A 612 -8.55 11.22 0.86
C SER A 612 -7.85 12.56 1.07
N PRO A 613 -6.51 12.58 0.99
CA PRO A 613 -5.70 13.74 1.36
C PRO A 613 -5.94 14.97 0.47
N ASP A 614 -6.06 16.14 1.10
CA ASP A 614 -6.09 17.42 0.40
C ASP A 614 -4.74 17.77 -0.24
N VAL A 615 -4.75 18.79 -1.11
CA VAL A 615 -3.57 19.34 -1.78
C VAL A 615 -2.36 19.50 -0.85
N GLY A 616 -1.20 19.02 -1.30
CA GLY A 616 0.09 19.16 -0.63
C GLY A 616 0.30 18.22 0.56
N MET A 617 -0.75 17.54 1.05
CA MET A 617 -0.64 16.64 2.20
C MET A 617 0.14 15.38 1.86
N ARG A 618 -0.02 14.79 0.66
CA ARG A 618 0.77 13.61 0.25
C ARG A 618 2.25 13.97 0.16
N LYS A 619 2.55 15.07 -0.53
CA LYS A 619 3.91 15.60 -0.64
C LYS A 619 4.53 15.88 0.74
N ALA A 620 3.80 16.49 1.67
CA ALA A 620 4.34 16.80 3.00
C ALA A 620 4.46 15.57 3.92
N PHE A 621 3.46 14.70 3.97
CA PHE A 621 3.31 13.72 5.05
C PHE A 621 3.80 12.32 4.73
N ILE A 622 3.86 11.90 3.45
CA ILE A 622 4.45 10.59 3.09
C ILE A 622 5.88 10.46 3.67
N PRO A 623 6.79 11.46 3.53
CA PRO A 623 8.10 11.41 4.18
C PRO A 623 8.06 11.26 5.70
N ALA A 624 7.06 11.84 6.36
CA ALA A 624 6.90 11.75 7.80
C ALA A 624 6.48 10.33 8.22
N PHE A 625 5.52 9.73 7.50
CA PHE A 625 5.11 8.35 7.73
C PHE A 625 6.23 7.34 7.47
N PHE A 626 7.23 7.72 6.68
CA PHE A 626 8.32 6.85 6.29
C PHE A 626 9.49 6.87 7.30
N LYS A 627 9.33 7.55 8.43
CA LYS A 627 10.31 7.60 9.53
C LYS A 627 9.81 6.79 10.72
N THR A 628 10.75 6.09 11.37
CA THR A 628 10.51 5.51 12.69
C THR A 628 10.72 6.60 13.74
N GLU A 629 9.65 7.02 14.40
CA GLU A 629 9.73 8.00 15.48
C GLU A 629 9.37 7.33 16.81
N LYS A 630 10.22 7.50 17.83
CA LYS A 630 9.96 6.98 19.18
C LYS A 630 9.63 5.47 19.18
N GLY A 631 10.37 4.70 18.37
CA GLY A 631 10.18 3.25 18.22
C GLY A 631 8.88 2.84 17.50
N ILE A 632 8.18 3.79 16.88
CA ILE A 632 6.88 3.58 16.24
C ILE A 632 7.01 3.78 14.73
N VAL A 633 6.47 2.82 13.98
CA VAL A 633 6.36 2.85 12.51
C VAL A 633 4.89 2.98 12.12
N MET A 634 4.56 4.00 11.35
CA MET A 634 3.19 4.20 10.84
C MET A 634 2.97 3.40 9.55
N SER A 635 1.82 2.74 9.44
CA SER A 635 1.44 1.92 8.28
C SER A 635 -0.09 1.91 8.08
N GLY A 636 -0.56 1.42 6.94
CA GLY A 636 -1.96 1.50 6.49
C GLY A 636 -2.08 2.24 5.16
N GLU A 637 -3.20 2.08 4.46
CA GLU A 637 -3.40 2.66 3.12
C GLU A 637 -3.24 4.19 3.08
N GLY A 638 -3.62 4.91 4.13
CA GLY A 638 -3.41 6.37 4.20
C GLY A 638 -1.94 6.80 4.34
N THR A 639 -1.01 5.84 4.45
CA THR A 639 0.44 6.11 4.41
C THR A 639 1.07 5.72 3.08
N SER A 640 0.29 5.23 2.11
CA SER A 640 0.77 4.83 0.79
C SER A 640 0.65 5.99 -0.21
N TYR A 641 1.22 5.79 -1.39
CA TYR A 641 1.08 6.68 -2.55
C TYR A 641 -0.34 6.65 -3.11
N THR A 642 -1.04 5.54 -3.00
CA THR A 642 -2.47 5.42 -3.33
C THR A 642 -3.25 5.12 -2.07
N SER A 643 -4.53 5.47 -2.05
CA SER A 643 -5.43 5.22 -0.91
C SER A 643 -6.61 4.36 -1.36
N SER A 644 -7.54 4.03 -0.46
CA SER A 644 -8.79 3.31 -0.76
C SER A 644 -8.69 1.82 -1.17
N TRP A 645 -7.51 1.31 -1.56
CA TRP A 645 -7.32 -0.07 -2.05
C TRP A 645 -6.59 -1.01 -1.09
N ILE A 646 -6.88 -2.31 -1.19
CA ILE A 646 -6.15 -3.36 -0.42
C ILE A 646 -4.67 -3.40 -0.85
N SER A 647 -4.36 -3.19 -2.13
CA SER A 647 -2.98 -3.10 -2.63
C SER A 647 -2.18 -2.04 -1.86
N SER A 648 -2.75 -0.86 -1.62
CA SER A 648 -2.17 0.22 -0.84
C SER A 648 -1.91 -0.18 0.62
N ALA A 649 -2.82 -0.91 1.25
CA ALA A 649 -2.61 -1.43 2.59
C ALA A 649 -1.47 -2.46 2.63
N LEU A 650 -1.43 -3.39 1.67
CA LEU A 650 -0.37 -4.42 1.59
C LEU A 650 1.01 -3.79 1.34
N GLU A 651 1.09 -2.87 0.39
CA GLU A 651 2.28 -2.06 0.10
C GLU A 651 2.82 -1.41 1.37
N SER A 652 1.96 -0.71 2.12
CA SER A 652 2.37 -0.05 3.35
C SER A 652 2.82 -1.03 4.44
N GLY A 653 2.30 -2.26 4.42
CA GLY A 653 2.69 -3.34 5.31
C GLY A 653 4.08 -3.90 4.98
N VAL A 654 4.40 -4.04 3.69
CA VAL A 654 5.74 -4.39 3.19
C VAL A 654 6.75 -3.32 3.56
N ARG A 655 6.38 -2.03 3.37
CA ARG A 655 7.19 -0.89 3.80
C ARG A 655 7.50 -0.97 5.28
N ALA A 656 6.49 -1.16 6.12
CA ALA A 656 6.67 -1.17 7.56
C ALA A 656 7.59 -2.31 8.02
N ALA A 657 7.44 -3.50 7.45
CA ALA A 657 8.36 -4.61 7.71
C ALA A 657 9.80 -4.28 7.27
N THR A 658 9.95 -3.69 6.08
CA THR A 658 11.26 -3.24 5.57
C THR A 658 11.90 -2.21 6.50
N GLN A 659 11.15 -1.21 6.96
CA GLN A 659 11.62 -0.22 7.91
C GLN A 659 12.06 -0.86 9.23
N VAL A 660 11.24 -1.73 9.82
CA VAL A 660 11.61 -2.47 11.04
C VAL A 660 12.90 -3.27 10.85
N LEU A 661 13.07 -3.96 9.70
CA LEU A 661 14.30 -4.71 9.43
C LEU A 661 15.52 -3.78 9.30
N LEU A 662 15.37 -2.64 8.63
CA LEU A 662 16.43 -1.64 8.51
C LEU A 662 16.80 -1.02 9.86
N GLU A 663 15.80 -0.73 10.72
CA GLU A 663 15.99 -0.28 12.10
C GLU A 663 16.85 -1.23 12.94
N LEU A 664 16.79 -2.51 12.60
CA LEU A 664 17.54 -3.58 13.25
C LEU A 664 18.85 -3.94 12.51
N GLY A 665 19.20 -3.21 11.45
CA GLY A 665 20.40 -3.44 10.64
C GLY A 665 20.33 -4.67 9.74
N LEU A 666 19.15 -5.27 9.55
CA LEU A 666 18.88 -6.47 8.75
C LEU A 666 18.61 -6.12 7.28
N VAL A 667 19.62 -5.54 6.62
CA VAL A 667 19.54 -5.03 5.24
C VAL A 667 19.28 -6.15 4.24
N ASP A 668 19.92 -7.31 4.40
CA ASP A 668 19.73 -8.44 3.48
C ASP A 668 18.30 -8.99 3.53
N GLU A 669 17.71 -9.04 4.72
CA GLU A 669 16.31 -9.42 4.94
C GLU A 669 15.36 -8.37 4.35
N ALA A 670 15.63 -7.08 4.57
CA ALA A 670 14.88 -6.00 3.94
C ALA A 670 14.92 -6.11 2.39
N LYS A 671 16.08 -6.45 1.80
CA LYS A 671 16.22 -6.66 0.35
C LYS A 671 15.34 -7.81 -0.11
N ALA A 672 15.37 -8.92 0.61
CA ALA A 672 14.54 -10.07 0.31
C ALA A 672 13.03 -9.74 0.34
N VAL A 673 12.59 -8.95 1.32
CA VAL A 673 11.19 -8.50 1.44
C VAL A 673 10.79 -7.65 0.24
N VAL A 674 11.58 -6.63 -0.12
CA VAL A 674 11.30 -5.75 -1.26
C VAL A 674 11.37 -6.50 -2.59
N GLU A 675 12.38 -7.34 -2.78
CA GLU A 675 12.52 -8.19 -3.97
C GLU A 675 11.30 -9.09 -4.14
N LYS A 676 10.87 -9.73 -3.05
CA LYS A 676 9.69 -10.59 -3.07
C LYS A 676 8.43 -9.79 -3.33
N TRP A 677 8.17 -8.70 -2.61
CA TRP A 677 6.83 -8.13 -2.56
C TRP A 677 6.64 -6.84 -3.33
N MET A 678 7.69 -6.27 -3.95
CA MET A 678 7.58 -4.99 -4.66
C MET A 678 8.35 -4.98 -5.98
N ALA A 679 9.59 -5.47 -6.01
CA ALA A 679 10.44 -5.35 -7.20
C ALA A 679 10.13 -6.37 -8.30
N ARG A 680 9.44 -7.48 -7.98
CA ARG A 680 9.13 -8.56 -8.96
C ARG A 680 8.33 -8.08 -10.18
N TRP A 681 7.58 -6.98 -10.04
CA TRP A 681 6.68 -6.48 -11.08
C TRP A 681 6.80 -4.97 -11.32
N ILE A 682 7.73 -4.31 -10.65
CA ILE A 682 7.95 -2.87 -10.76
C ILE A 682 9.42 -2.65 -11.10
N ASP A 683 9.67 -2.06 -12.27
CA ASP A 683 11.00 -1.57 -12.62
C ASP A 683 11.31 -0.32 -11.78
N VAL A 684 12.12 -0.52 -10.73
CA VAL A 684 12.57 0.54 -9.81
C VAL A 684 13.79 1.30 -10.36
#